data_AF-A0A1M6HLU3-F1
#
_entry.id   AF-A0A1M6HLU3-F1
#
_cell.length_a   1.000
_cell.length_b   1.000
_cell.length_c   1.000
_cell.angle_alpha   90.00
_cell.angle_beta   90.00
_cell.angle_gamma   90.00
#
_symmetry.space_group_name_H-M   'P 1'
#
loop_
_entity.id
_entity.type
_entity.pdbx_description
1 polymer ?
#
loop_
_entity_poly.entity_id
_entity_poly.type
_entity_poly.pdbx_seq_one_letter_code
_entity_poly.pdbx_strand_id
1 'polypeptide(L)'
;MHFYLCLSTLVIFFSCKTKAQSEGLELVSQQFVAAYQTMDLPPLTLDYIENLNNIQNKDAVLAQEKTFNDLEAALIKINTSHLSESERLDFNLMKYEIALNKFRINLEKKWNEEKQDKIPTTGIVNVPNGKLLYTYFLKKWVDVKVTPEMMFDFGLEEIARVKNKMKDIQSTSGMDSLSFRKHLTKPDFFFNDPAEILKAYQEKKREVGHKITELFPGLSSIPDVSIKEYKEETLIETPGFYRSRENSLYFKYFGKPYSKRQIGWLYTHEGLPGHHYQIKYAEKLELSEIQKLVGSACYKEGWAAYIEEIGYEIGAYKNSYDEYGKWEWDLIRSVRVAMDVGLNYFGWSDEKALAFWQQHIQEQDHIAHREIKRMKQWPAQVITYKYGADKILKWRSLYEKEADFSTLEFHKKILQYGDIPFYVLEKHIGIADIREIHNIPYVQATRAVDDPLQRLNLVLPQTTTKAPLLIWIGGGAWAYVDRNIEMNVVRNIAKKGIAVASVGHRLSADWRDPNPVVDIQYPDHVKDVSTALKWLIDHADEYGYDKEHIFVGGFSSGAHLTAMLALDERFLKEHGLTQNHIKGIIPVSGTYDIENYHEAFLNGSRPHLAKLHVQSVFGDTKKHFETASATSYLDHLSVPILLLSDTGTFNYTRIFEKGIKKRNFQKLEVRHVDLTHGELWRNLSEAPKSEYRDLITDFIQKYSEAPEKM
;
A
#
# COMPACT_ATOMS: atom_id res chain seq x y z
N MET A 1 3.49 0.36 58.45
CA MET A 1 4.40 -0.61 57.82
C MET A 1 3.60 -1.65 57.01
N HIS A 2 2.72 -1.22 56.09
CA HIS A 2 1.78 -2.11 55.35
C HIS A 2 1.52 -1.65 53.89
N PHE A 3 2.34 -0.75 53.33
CA PHE A 3 2.18 -0.24 51.96
C PHE A 3 3.24 -0.73 50.96
N TYR A 4 4.19 -1.57 51.39
CA TYR A 4 5.29 -2.07 50.54
C TYR A 4 5.10 -3.52 50.05
N LEU A 5 4.03 -4.23 50.42
CA LEU A 5 3.80 -5.63 50.00
C LEU A 5 2.88 -5.80 48.77
N CYS A 6 2.11 -4.78 48.37
CA CYS A 6 1.25 -4.86 47.18
C CYS A 6 1.95 -4.50 45.86
N LEU A 7 2.99 -3.65 45.87
CA LEU A 7 3.73 -3.32 44.64
C LEU A 7 4.67 -4.46 44.22
N SER A 8 5.27 -5.17 45.17
CA SER A 8 6.18 -6.28 44.87
C SER A 8 5.44 -7.50 44.32
N THR A 9 4.24 -7.81 44.82
CA THR A 9 3.42 -8.91 44.30
C THR A 9 2.88 -8.62 42.89
N LEU A 10 2.43 -7.40 42.59
CA LEU A 10 1.94 -7.04 41.24
C LEU A 10 3.06 -7.12 40.18
N VAL A 11 4.27 -6.65 40.52
CA VAL A 11 5.46 -6.72 39.66
C VAL A 11 5.94 -8.16 39.45
N ILE A 12 5.87 -9.01 40.49
CA ILE A 12 6.21 -10.44 40.38
C ILE A 12 5.19 -11.20 39.52
N PHE A 13 3.89 -10.91 39.63
CA PHE A 13 2.86 -11.55 38.79
C PHE A 13 2.93 -11.10 37.33
N PHE A 14 3.23 -9.83 37.06
CA PHE A 14 3.46 -9.35 35.69
C PHE A 14 4.72 -9.96 35.09
N SER A 15 5.83 -9.98 35.85
CA SER A 15 7.12 -10.57 35.43
C SER A 15 7.04 -12.07 35.17
N CYS A 16 6.31 -12.84 36.00
CA CYS A 16 6.10 -14.27 35.76
C CYS A 16 5.23 -14.54 34.52
N LYS A 17 4.20 -13.73 34.24
CA LYS A 17 3.36 -13.90 33.04
C LYS A 17 4.11 -13.56 31.76
N THR A 18 4.89 -12.48 31.74
CA THR A 18 5.72 -12.12 30.57
C THR A 18 6.80 -13.17 30.31
N LYS A 19 7.41 -13.72 31.38
CA LYS A 19 8.40 -14.78 31.27
C LYS A 19 7.82 -16.09 30.73
N ALA A 20 6.71 -16.57 31.27
CA ALA A 20 6.05 -17.80 30.80
C ALA A 20 5.55 -17.70 29.34
N GLN A 21 5.19 -16.49 28.90
CA GLN A 21 4.75 -16.23 27.53
C GLN A 21 5.92 -16.21 26.53
N SER A 22 7.05 -15.60 26.93
CA SER A 22 8.31 -15.66 26.17
C SER A 22 8.80 -17.11 26.05
N GLU A 23 8.75 -17.88 27.15
CA GLU A 23 9.06 -19.33 27.14
C GLU A 23 8.14 -20.13 26.19
N GLY A 24 6.87 -19.74 26.08
CA GLY A 24 5.91 -20.37 25.16
C GLY A 24 6.25 -20.11 23.68
N LEU A 25 6.58 -18.87 23.31
CA LEU A 25 6.98 -18.54 21.94
C LEU A 25 8.33 -19.15 21.58
N GLU A 26 9.28 -19.17 22.52
CA GLU A 26 10.59 -19.80 22.33
C GLU A 26 10.44 -21.29 22.01
N LEU A 27 9.58 -22.00 22.75
CA LEU A 27 9.28 -23.41 22.47
C LEU A 27 8.70 -23.62 21.05
N VAL A 28 7.73 -22.79 20.65
CA VAL A 28 7.15 -22.87 19.29
C VAL A 28 8.20 -22.56 18.22
N SER A 29 9.08 -21.60 18.48
CA SER A 29 10.18 -21.24 17.56
C SER A 29 11.17 -22.39 17.39
N GLN A 30 11.56 -23.05 18.50
CA GLN A 30 12.42 -24.23 18.45
C GLN A 30 11.75 -25.39 17.68
N GLN A 31 10.45 -25.62 17.91
CA GLN A 31 9.68 -26.62 17.16
C GLN A 31 9.61 -26.29 15.67
N PHE A 32 9.41 -25.02 15.33
CA PHE A 32 9.38 -24.56 13.94
C PHE A 32 10.73 -24.80 13.24
N VAL A 33 11.85 -24.43 13.87
CA VAL A 33 13.20 -24.67 13.32
C VAL A 33 13.47 -26.16 13.16
N ALA A 34 13.16 -26.96 14.18
CA ALA A 34 13.34 -28.41 14.12
C ALA A 34 12.47 -29.05 13.01
N ALA A 35 11.26 -28.55 12.80
CA ALA A 35 10.37 -29.00 11.73
C ALA A 35 11.01 -28.81 10.35
N TYR A 36 11.60 -27.64 10.06
CA TYR A 36 12.31 -27.40 8.80
C TYR A 36 13.53 -28.30 8.60
N GLN A 37 14.28 -28.57 9.68
CA GLN A 37 15.44 -29.47 9.63
C GLN A 37 15.05 -30.94 9.41
N THR A 38 13.90 -31.36 9.94
CA THR A 38 13.45 -32.76 9.90
C THR A 38 12.67 -33.12 8.64
N MET A 39 11.92 -32.17 8.06
CA MET A 39 11.12 -32.43 6.86
C MET A 39 11.94 -32.54 5.57
N ASP A 40 13.21 -32.10 5.60
CA ASP A 40 14.13 -32.08 4.44
C ASP A 40 13.46 -31.52 3.18
N LEU A 41 12.85 -30.34 3.31
CA LEU A 41 12.10 -29.71 2.24
C LEU A 41 13.05 -29.34 1.09
N PRO A 42 12.79 -29.78 -0.15
CA PRO A 42 13.59 -29.38 -1.29
C PRO A 42 13.60 -27.85 -1.44
N PRO A 43 14.75 -27.23 -1.76
CA PRO A 43 14.80 -25.80 -1.98
C PRO A 43 13.95 -25.43 -3.19
N LEU A 44 13.22 -24.31 -3.08
CA LEU A 44 12.51 -23.73 -4.21
C LEU A 44 13.51 -23.21 -5.23
N THR A 45 13.50 -23.75 -6.44
CA THR A 45 14.36 -23.29 -7.54
C THR A 45 13.58 -22.37 -8.47
N LEU A 46 14.26 -21.66 -9.38
CA LEU A 46 13.57 -20.80 -10.35
C LEU A 46 12.75 -21.62 -11.35
N ASP A 47 13.14 -22.86 -11.63
CA ASP A 47 12.56 -23.71 -12.66
C ASP A 47 11.29 -24.42 -12.15
N TYR A 48 10.13 -24.11 -12.72
CA TYR A 48 8.88 -24.74 -12.26
C TYR A 48 8.85 -26.26 -12.47
N ILE A 49 9.54 -26.78 -13.49
CA ILE A 49 9.59 -28.21 -13.79
C ILE A 49 10.41 -28.92 -12.73
N GLU A 50 11.56 -28.35 -12.36
CA GLU A 50 12.38 -28.87 -11.27
C GLU A 50 11.61 -28.88 -9.95
N ASN A 51 10.91 -27.78 -9.62
CA ASN A 51 10.07 -27.71 -8.43
C ASN A 51 8.99 -28.81 -8.41
N LEU A 52 8.30 -29.05 -9.54
CA LEU A 52 7.27 -30.09 -9.64
C LEU A 52 7.84 -31.51 -9.54
N ASN A 53 9.04 -31.75 -10.09
CA ASN A 53 9.74 -33.02 -9.96
C ASN A 53 10.22 -33.28 -8.53
N ASN A 54 10.56 -32.21 -7.81
CA ASN A 54 11.02 -32.28 -6.42
C ASN A 54 9.89 -32.43 -5.40
N ILE A 55 8.61 -32.39 -5.82
CA ILE A 55 7.49 -32.63 -4.90
C ILE A 55 7.63 -34.01 -4.26
N GLN A 56 7.69 -34.02 -2.92
CA GLN A 56 7.81 -35.25 -2.14
C GLN A 56 6.56 -36.14 -2.32
N ASN A 57 6.71 -37.43 -2.00
CA ASN A 57 5.62 -38.39 -2.12
C ASN A 57 4.41 -38.05 -1.21
N LYS A 58 3.26 -38.69 -1.49
CA LYS A 58 2.00 -38.43 -0.80
C LYS A 58 2.10 -38.50 0.72
N ASP A 59 2.76 -39.51 1.28
CA ASP A 59 2.87 -39.70 2.73
C ASP A 59 3.71 -38.60 3.38
N ALA A 60 4.81 -38.20 2.72
CA ALA A 60 5.63 -37.08 3.16
C ALA A 60 4.85 -35.76 3.13
N VAL A 61 4.09 -35.48 2.08
CA VAL A 61 3.26 -34.27 1.99
C VAL A 61 2.16 -34.24 3.06
N LEU A 62 1.54 -35.38 3.39
CA LEU A 62 0.58 -35.47 4.49
C LEU A 62 1.24 -35.29 5.87
N ALA A 63 2.46 -35.78 6.05
CA ALA A 63 3.24 -35.53 7.26
C ALA A 63 3.58 -34.04 7.42
N GLN A 64 3.97 -33.35 6.33
CA GLN A 64 4.16 -31.90 6.33
C GLN A 64 2.87 -31.16 6.72
N GLU A 65 1.72 -31.55 6.15
CA GLU A 65 0.42 -30.95 6.47
C GLU A 65 0.12 -31.04 7.97
N LYS A 66 0.32 -32.21 8.56
CA LYS A 66 0.15 -32.40 10.01
C LYS A 66 1.08 -31.48 10.80
N THR A 67 2.37 -31.45 10.46
CA THR A 67 3.37 -30.62 11.14
C THR A 67 3.01 -29.14 11.11
N PHE A 68 2.65 -28.59 9.94
CA PHE A 68 2.28 -27.17 9.85
C PHE A 68 0.95 -26.84 10.52
N ASN A 69 -0.01 -27.77 10.57
CA ASN A 69 -1.25 -27.60 11.34
C ASN A 69 -0.97 -27.60 12.85
N ASP A 70 -0.10 -28.47 13.34
CA ASP A 70 0.30 -28.52 14.75
C ASP A 70 1.03 -27.22 15.16
N LEU A 71 1.95 -26.74 14.31
CA LEU A 71 2.64 -25.46 14.51
C LEU A 71 1.68 -24.28 14.52
N GLU A 72 0.71 -24.22 13.60
CA GLU A 72 -0.31 -23.17 13.57
C GLU A 72 -1.16 -23.19 14.85
N ALA A 73 -1.60 -24.37 15.29
CA ALA A 73 -2.39 -24.54 16.49
C ALA A 73 -1.61 -24.15 17.77
N ALA A 74 -0.30 -24.36 17.79
CA ALA A 74 0.57 -23.88 18.86
C ALA A 74 0.75 -22.35 18.80
N LEU A 75 1.00 -21.80 17.61
CA LEU A 75 1.25 -20.38 17.39
C LEU A 75 0.02 -19.51 17.73
N ILE A 76 -1.20 -19.97 17.41
CA ILE A 76 -2.46 -19.24 17.73
C ILE A 76 -2.67 -19.06 19.25
N LYS A 77 -2.10 -19.95 20.08
CA LYS A 77 -2.20 -19.85 21.54
C LYS A 77 -1.28 -18.79 22.14
N ILE A 78 -0.32 -18.27 21.36
CA ILE A 78 0.59 -17.22 21.82
C ILE A 78 -0.19 -15.91 21.93
N ASN A 79 -0.28 -15.37 23.14
CA ASN A 79 -0.74 -14.01 23.34
C ASN A 79 0.29 -13.04 22.70
N THR A 80 -0.16 -12.06 21.93
CA THR A 80 0.75 -11.14 21.22
C THR A 80 0.88 -9.79 21.91
N SER A 81 0.15 -9.53 22.99
CA SER A 81 0.06 -8.20 23.63
C SER A 81 1.33 -7.78 24.38
N HIS A 82 2.21 -8.73 24.70
CA HIS A 82 3.42 -8.50 25.51
C HIS A 82 4.72 -8.94 24.84
N LEU A 83 4.68 -9.29 23.55
CA LEU A 83 5.88 -9.66 22.79
C LEU A 83 6.75 -8.42 22.55
N SER A 84 8.06 -8.56 22.78
CA SER A 84 9.08 -7.62 22.32
C SER A 84 9.05 -7.49 20.79
N GLU A 85 9.74 -6.50 20.24
CA GLU A 85 9.80 -6.28 18.79
C GLU A 85 10.40 -7.49 18.05
N SER A 86 11.48 -8.06 18.58
CA SER A 86 12.15 -9.24 18.03
C SER A 86 11.24 -10.48 18.07
N GLU A 87 10.62 -10.75 19.23
CA GLU A 87 9.66 -11.86 19.37
C GLU A 87 8.45 -11.69 18.43
N ARG A 88 7.97 -10.46 18.25
CA ARG A 88 6.86 -10.16 17.33
C ARG A 88 7.27 -10.40 15.87
N LEU A 89 8.53 -10.12 15.52
CA LEU A 89 9.06 -10.39 14.19
C LEU A 89 9.07 -11.89 13.90
N ASP A 90 9.64 -12.68 14.81
CA ASP A 90 9.69 -14.14 14.69
C ASP A 90 8.27 -14.74 14.63
N PHE A 91 7.36 -14.27 15.48
CA PHE A 91 5.95 -14.65 15.43
C PHE A 91 5.32 -14.37 14.05
N ASN A 92 5.54 -13.18 13.49
CA ASN A 92 5.00 -12.80 12.19
C ASN A 92 5.62 -13.61 11.03
N LEU A 93 6.93 -13.91 11.10
CA LEU A 93 7.63 -14.73 10.11
C LEU A 93 7.14 -16.18 10.13
N MET A 94 7.01 -16.78 11.32
CA MET A 94 6.43 -18.12 11.45
C MET A 94 5.00 -18.17 10.91
N LYS A 95 4.15 -17.20 11.29
CA LYS A 95 2.78 -17.11 10.77
C LYS A 95 2.74 -17.01 9.25
N TYR A 96 3.62 -16.19 8.68
CA TYR A 96 3.76 -16.01 7.24
C TYR A 96 4.16 -17.32 6.53
N GLU A 97 5.22 -17.98 6.99
CA GLU A 97 5.71 -19.20 6.37
C GLU A 97 4.75 -20.39 6.58
N ILE A 98 4.07 -20.50 7.72
CA ILE A 98 3.02 -21.52 7.93
C ILE A 98 1.92 -21.35 6.89
N ALA A 99 1.40 -20.14 6.70
CA ALA A 99 0.34 -19.88 5.74
C ALA A 99 0.77 -20.21 4.30
N LEU A 100 1.98 -19.81 3.90
CA LEU A 100 2.52 -20.13 2.57
C LEU A 100 2.76 -21.62 2.37
N ASN A 101 3.29 -22.33 3.38
CA ASN A 101 3.51 -23.77 3.28
C ASN A 101 2.21 -24.55 3.22
N LYS A 102 1.19 -24.15 3.99
CA LYS A 102 -0.15 -24.77 3.87
C LYS A 102 -0.75 -24.57 2.48
N PHE A 103 -0.53 -23.40 1.86
CA PHE A 103 -0.94 -23.17 0.47
C PHE A 103 -0.17 -24.05 -0.51
N ARG A 104 1.16 -24.16 -0.36
CA ARG A 104 2.02 -25.09 -1.13
C ARG A 104 1.53 -26.54 -1.02
N ILE A 105 1.35 -27.02 0.21
CA ILE A 105 0.96 -28.40 0.52
C ILE A 105 -0.38 -28.75 -0.12
N ASN A 106 -1.35 -27.83 -0.13
CA ASN A 106 -2.62 -28.05 -0.83
C ASN A 106 -2.40 -28.31 -2.34
N LEU A 107 -1.51 -27.55 -2.96
CA LEU A 107 -1.16 -27.74 -4.38
C LEU A 107 -0.37 -29.04 -4.61
N GLU A 108 0.55 -29.39 -3.72
CA GLU A 108 1.33 -30.63 -3.80
C GLU A 108 0.47 -31.88 -3.60
N LYS A 109 -0.57 -31.81 -2.76
CA LYS A 109 -1.56 -32.89 -2.61
C LYS A 109 -2.31 -33.13 -3.92
N LYS A 110 -2.82 -32.05 -4.54
CA LYS A 110 -3.46 -32.12 -5.86
C LYS A 110 -2.51 -32.65 -6.92
N TRP A 111 -1.25 -32.20 -6.91
CA TRP A 111 -0.23 -32.72 -7.82
C TRP A 111 -0.02 -34.22 -7.65
N ASN A 112 0.11 -34.73 -6.43
CA ASN A 112 0.26 -36.16 -6.18
C ASN A 112 -0.95 -37.00 -6.67
N GLU A 113 -2.13 -36.41 -6.78
CA GLU A 113 -3.35 -37.06 -7.29
C GLU A 113 -3.49 -36.96 -8.83
N GLU A 114 -3.07 -35.84 -9.41
CA GLU A 114 -3.32 -35.48 -10.81
C GLU A 114 -2.05 -35.46 -11.69
N LYS A 115 -0.88 -35.82 -11.14
CA LYS A 115 0.40 -35.70 -11.86
C LYS A 115 0.38 -36.49 -13.17
N GLN A 116 1.00 -35.88 -14.17
CA GLN A 116 1.20 -36.48 -15.49
C GLN A 116 2.58 -37.10 -15.57
N ASP A 117 2.73 -38.17 -16.36
CA ASP A 117 4.04 -38.83 -16.60
C ASP A 117 5.07 -37.88 -17.22
N LYS A 118 4.60 -36.88 -17.98
CA LYS A 118 5.45 -35.85 -18.59
C LYS A 118 4.91 -34.45 -18.26
N ILE A 119 5.72 -33.67 -17.55
CA ILE A 119 5.42 -32.27 -17.26
C ILE A 119 5.51 -31.46 -18.56
N PRO A 120 4.46 -30.73 -18.96
CA PRO A 120 4.51 -29.84 -20.12
C PRO A 120 5.64 -28.82 -19.99
N THR A 121 6.44 -28.65 -21.04
CA THR A 121 7.53 -27.65 -21.11
C THR A 121 7.09 -26.33 -21.76
N THR A 122 5.81 -26.25 -22.16
CA THR A 122 5.23 -25.12 -22.87
C THR A 122 4.73 -24.01 -21.95
N GLY A 123 5.05 -24.06 -20.65
CA GLY A 123 4.67 -23.08 -19.63
C GLY A 123 3.71 -23.64 -18.58
N ILE A 124 3.79 -23.07 -17.37
CA ILE A 124 3.09 -23.57 -16.17
C ILE A 124 1.56 -23.60 -16.32
N VAL A 125 0.99 -22.72 -17.14
CA VAL A 125 -0.46 -22.64 -17.38
C VAL A 125 -1.04 -23.95 -17.96
N ASN A 126 -0.21 -24.76 -18.62
CA ASN A 126 -0.61 -26.03 -19.23
C ASN A 126 -0.50 -27.23 -18.27
N VAL A 127 0.01 -27.02 -17.05
CA VAL A 127 0.09 -28.03 -16.00
C VAL A 127 -1.27 -28.12 -15.29
N PRO A 128 -1.71 -29.30 -14.79
CA PRO A 128 -2.84 -29.40 -13.87
C PRO A 128 -2.75 -28.37 -12.74
N ASN A 129 -3.82 -27.62 -12.50
CA ASN A 129 -3.86 -26.49 -11.56
C ASN A 129 -2.81 -25.38 -11.82
N GLY A 130 -2.31 -25.25 -13.06
CA GLY A 130 -1.23 -24.34 -13.44
C GLY A 130 -1.44 -22.89 -13.02
N LYS A 131 -2.66 -22.37 -13.10
CA LYS A 131 -3.00 -21.01 -12.62
C LYS A 131 -2.86 -20.84 -11.11
N LEU A 132 -3.20 -21.87 -10.33
CA LEU A 132 -3.04 -21.87 -8.88
C LEU A 132 -1.55 -22.03 -8.49
N LEU A 133 -0.82 -22.88 -9.21
CA LEU A 133 0.64 -23.00 -9.06
C LEU A 133 1.34 -21.68 -9.38
N TYR A 134 0.96 -21.01 -10.47
CA TYR A 134 1.46 -19.67 -10.79
C TYR A 134 1.15 -18.67 -9.68
N THR A 135 -0.08 -18.68 -9.14
CA THR A 135 -0.46 -17.84 -7.99
C THR A 135 0.43 -18.10 -6.77
N TYR A 136 0.79 -19.36 -6.51
CA TYR A 136 1.75 -19.70 -5.44
C TYR A 136 3.14 -19.13 -5.70
N PHE A 137 3.70 -19.34 -6.90
CA PHE A 137 5.00 -18.76 -7.26
C PHE A 137 4.99 -17.24 -7.16
N LEU A 138 3.91 -16.60 -7.61
CA LEU A 138 3.73 -15.16 -7.51
C LEU A 138 3.78 -14.70 -6.04
N LYS A 139 3.07 -15.40 -5.14
CA LYS A 139 3.09 -15.08 -3.71
C LYS A 139 4.44 -15.36 -3.04
N LYS A 140 5.12 -16.44 -3.41
CA LYS A 140 6.40 -16.85 -2.78
C LYS A 140 7.58 -16.00 -3.29
N TRP A 141 7.60 -15.65 -4.56
CA TRP A 141 8.66 -14.81 -5.14
C TRP A 141 8.46 -13.33 -4.90
N VAL A 142 7.22 -12.84 -4.98
CA VAL A 142 6.88 -11.41 -4.94
C VAL A 142 6.34 -11.00 -3.56
N ASP A 143 5.05 -11.22 -3.29
CA ASP A 143 4.42 -10.87 -2.01
C ASP A 143 3.07 -11.60 -1.84
N VAL A 144 2.69 -11.98 -0.62
CA VAL A 144 1.42 -12.69 -0.37
C VAL A 144 0.17 -11.89 -0.73
N LYS A 145 0.25 -10.55 -0.80
CA LYS A 145 -0.87 -9.66 -1.16
C LYS A 145 -1.16 -9.61 -2.65
N VAL A 146 -0.20 -9.97 -3.52
CA VAL A 146 -0.40 -9.76 -4.95
C VAL A 146 -1.32 -10.82 -5.56
N THR A 147 -2.03 -10.41 -6.61
CA THR A 147 -2.77 -11.27 -7.53
C THR A 147 -2.22 -11.10 -8.95
N PRO A 148 -2.48 -12.07 -9.85
CA PRO A 148 -2.11 -11.95 -11.25
C PRO A 148 -2.62 -10.65 -11.90
N GLU A 149 -3.89 -10.31 -11.69
CA GLU A 149 -4.52 -9.10 -12.24
C GLU A 149 -3.83 -7.83 -11.74
N MET A 150 -3.58 -7.73 -10.42
CA MET A 150 -2.86 -6.61 -9.84
C MET A 150 -1.46 -6.44 -10.46
N MET A 151 -0.75 -7.54 -10.72
CA MET A 151 0.58 -7.50 -11.31
C MET A 151 0.55 -7.18 -12.80
N PHE A 152 -0.48 -7.60 -13.52
CA PHE A 152 -0.65 -7.20 -14.92
C PHE A 152 -0.85 -5.70 -15.05
N ASP A 153 -1.79 -5.15 -14.26
CA ASP A 153 -2.08 -3.70 -14.25
C ASP A 153 -0.86 -2.90 -13.79
N PHE A 154 -0.18 -3.34 -12.73
CA PHE A 154 1.08 -2.76 -12.27
C PHE A 154 2.15 -2.75 -13.37
N GLY A 155 2.25 -3.82 -14.17
CA GLY A 155 3.16 -3.86 -15.32
C GLY A 155 2.85 -2.79 -16.36
N LEU A 156 1.56 -2.57 -16.67
CA LEU A 156 1.13 -1.51 -17.59
C LEU A 156 1.45 -0.11 -17.05
N GLU A 157 1.22 0.11 -15.75
CA GLU A 157 1.55 1.36 -15.06
C GLU A 157 3.06 1.65 -15.11
N GLU A 158 3.90 0.65 -14.83
CA GLU A 158 5.36 0.81 -14.89
C GLU A 158 5.86 1.07 -16.31
N ILE A 159 5.28 0.42 -17.33
CA ILE A 159 5.59 0.74 -18.73
C ILE A 159 5.30 2.21 -19.04
N ALA A 160 4.15 2.71 -18.61
CA ALA A 160 3.77 4.12 -18.81
C ALA A 160 4.71 5.07 -18.06
N ARG A 161 5.03 4.76 -16.80
CA ARG A 161 5.96 5.53 -15.96
C ARG A 161 7.34 5.64 -16.62
N VAL A 162 7.91 4.51 -17.03
CA VAL A 162 9.25 4.47 -17.64
C VAL A 162 9.26 5.21 -18.98
N LYS A 163 8.26 4.99 -19.84
CA LYS A 163 8.16 5.72 -21.13
C LYS A 163 8.07 7.24 -20.91
N ASN A 164 7.35 7.70 -19.89
CA ASN A 164 7.30 9.12 -19.54
C ASN A 164 8.68 9.66 -19.13
N LYS A 165 9.42 8.94 -18.27
CA LYS A 165 10.80 9.33 -17.89
C LYS A 165 11.75 9.39 -19.09
N MET A 166 11.67 8.41 -19.99
CA MET A 166 12.45 8.41 -21.22
C MET A 166 12.10 9.61 -22.12
N LYS A 167 10.80 9.94 -22.22
CA LYS A 167 10.31 11.10 -22.98
C LYS A 167 10.78 12.42 -22.36
N ASP A 168 10.82 12.55 -21.05
CA ASP A 168 11.29 13.75 -20.36
C ASP A 168 12.77 14.01 -20.67
N ILE A 169 13.61 12.97 -20.62
CA ILE A 169 15.03 13.05 -21.01
C ILE A 169 15.18 13.41 -22.49
N GLN A 170 14.41 12.74 -23.38
CA GLN A 170 14.41 13.05 -24.80
C GLN A 170 14.04 14.52 -25.05
N SER A 171 12.99 15.01 -24.39
CA SER A 171 12.51 16.39 -24.53
C SER A 171 13.54 17.40 -24.05
N THR A 172 14.20 17.11 -22.92
CA THR A 172 15.27 17.96 -22.35
C THR A 172 16.47 18.07 -23.29
N SER A 173 16.73 17.05 -24.11
CA SER A 173 17.81 17.09 -25.12
C SER A 173 17.53 18.02 -26.31
N GLY A 174 16.27 18.44 -26.50
CA GLY A 174 15.84 19.24 -27.65
C GLY A 174 15.74 18.47 -28.97
N MET A 175 16.01 17.16 -28.98
CA MET A 175 15.92 16.33 -30.18
C MET A 175 14.52 15.71 -30.33
N ASP A 176 14.03 15.60 -31.57
CA ASP A 176 12.90 14.72 -31.88
C ASP A 176 13.26 13.24 -31.67
N SER A 177 12.25 12.37 -31.62
CA SER A 177 12.46 10.96 -31.26
C SER A 177 13.33 10.17 -32.27
N LEU A 178 13.35 10.55 -33.55
CA LEU A 178 14.21 9.89 -34.55
C LEU A 178 15.66 10.35 -34.40
N SER A 179 15.86 11.67 -34.28
CA SER A 179 17.18 12.28 -34.06
C SER A 179 17.82 11.80 -32.76
N PHE A 180 17.04 11.70 -31.68
CA PHE A 180 17.50 11.20 -30.38
C PHE A 180 17.97 9.75 -30.47
N ARG A 181 17.17 8.84 -31.07
CA ARG A 181 17.57 7.44 -31.27
C ARG A 181 18.86 7.33 -32.08
N LYS A 182 18.98 8.07 -33.19
CA LYS A 182 20.20 8.09 -34.02
C LYS A 182 21.41 8.67 -33.27
N HIS A 183 21.18 9.62 -32.36
CA HIS A 183 22.25 10.16 -31.52
C HIS A 183 22.83 9.08 -30.59
N LEU A 184 21.97 8.27 -29.97
CA LEU A 184 22.36 7.21 -29.03
C LEU A 184 23.16 6.05 -29.65
N THR A 185 23.19 5.93 -30.98
CA THR A 185 23.95 4.91 -31.73
C THR A 185 25.34 5.37 -32.16
N LYS A 186 25.76 6.60 -31.83
CA LYS A 186 27.11 7.10 -32.16
C LYS A 186 28.20 6.29 -31.45
N PRO A 187 29.39 6.08 -32.05
CA PRO A 187 30.49 5.32 -31.45
C PRO A 187 30.90 5.80 -30.04
N ASP A 188 30.76 7.09 -29.75
CA ASP A 188 31.10 7.68 -28.45
C ASP A 188 30.32 7.09 -27.27
N PHE A 189 29.16 6.47 -27.54
CA PHE A 189 28.33 5.79 -26.54
C PHE A 189 28.75 4.34 -26.25
N PHE A 190 29.81 3.83 -26.88
CA PHE A 190 30.20 2.43 -26.75
C PHE A 190 31.68 2.24 -26.41
N PHE A 191 31.99 1.15 -25.70
CA PHE A 191 33.31 0.57 -25.58
C PHE A 191 33.44 -0.62 -26.53
N ASN A 192 34.65 -0.88 -27.04
CA ASN A 192 34.95 -2.04 -27.90
C ASN A 192 36.08 -2.92 -27.34
N ASP A 193 36.60 -2.57 -26.16
CA ASP A 193 37.67 -3.29 -25.47
C ASP A 193 37.22 -3.64 -24.03
N PRO A 194 37.22 -4.93 -23.63
CA PRO A 194 36.91 -5.32 -22.26
C PRO A 194 37.82 -4.69 -21.20
N ALA A 195 39.06 -4.32 -21.54
CA ALA A 195 39.94 -3.60 -20.61
C ALA A 195 39.43 -2.19 -20.31
N GLU A 196 38.89 -1.48 -21.31
CA GLU A 196 38.25 -0.17 -21.12
C GLU A 196 36.96 -0.29 -20.32
N ILE A 197 36.16 -1.33 -20.56
CA ILE A 197 34.95 -1.62 -19.78
C ILE A 197 35.30 -1.83 -18.30
N LEU A 198 36.29 -2.68 -18.01
CA LEU A 198 36.76 -2.91 -16.65
C LEU A 198 37.25 -1.62 -15.99
N LYS A 199 38.01 -0.80 -16.72
CA LYS A 199 38.48 0.51 -16.23
C LYS A 199 37.31 1.42 -15.88
N ALA A 200 36.28 1.51 -16.74
CA ALA A 200 35.09 2.32 -16.49
C ALA A 200 34.32 1.86 -15.24
N TYR A 201 34.23 0.55 -15.00
CA TYR A 201 33.67 0.01 -13.77
C TYR A 201 34.48 0.37 -12.52
N GLN A 202 35.81 0.32 -12.59
CA GLN A 202 36.68 0.73 -11.47
C GLN A 202 36.57 2.22 -11.17
N GLU A 203 36.47 3.06 -12.21
CA GLU A 203 36.20 4.49 -12.07
C GLU A 203 34.85 4.73 -11.40
N LYS A 204 33.80 4.03 -11.86
CA LYS A 204 32.45 4.11 -11.29
C LYS A 204 32.41 3.68 -9.82
N LYS A 205 33.12 2.60 -9.46
CA LYS A 205 33.30 2.14 -8.07
C LYS A 205 33.85 3.23 -7.17
N ARG A 206 34.90 3.92 -7.60
CA ARG A 206 35.49 5.03 -6.84
C ARG A 206 34.50 6.19 -6.68
N GLU A 207 33.83 6.58 -7.75
CA GLU A 207 32.87 7.69 -7.74
C GLU A 207 31.69 7.45 -6.80
N VAL A 208 31.06 6.28 -6.89
CA VAL A 208 29.95 5.89 -6.02
C VAL A 208 30.43 5.79 -4.58
N GLY A 209 31.57 5.14 -4.34
CA GLY A 209 32.14 4.96 -3.00
C GLY A 209 32.30 6.25 -2.20
N HIS A 210 32.67 7.35 -2.86
CA HIS A 210 32.78 8.68 -2.22
C HIS A 210 31.43 9.31 -1.85
N LYS A 211 30.34 8.96 -2.53
CA LYS A 211 29.00 9.55 -2.33
C LYS A 211 28.16 8.81 -1.31
N ILE A 212 28.38 7.51 -1.14
CA ILE A 212 27.48 6.65 -0.36
C ILE A 212 27.83 6.53 1.12
N THR A 213 28.95 7.10 1.58
CA THR A 213 29.47 6.92 2.95
C THR A 213 28.48 7.31 4.04
N GLU A 214 27.72 8.39 3.83
CA GLU A 214 26.76 8.91 4.82
C GLU A 214 25.32 8.45 4.56
N LEU A 215 25.07 7.73 3.47
CA LEU A 215 23.73 7.34 3.04
C LEU A 215 23.36 5.91 3.46
N PHE A 216 24.34 5.08 3.82
CA PHE A 216 24.14 3.64 4.04
C PHE A 216 24.77 3.18 5.37
N PRO A 217 24.02 2.43 6.21
CA PRO A 217 24.52 2.00 7.51
C PRO A 217 25.66 0.99 7.36
N GLY A 218 26.67 1.11 8.23
CA GLY A 218 27.73 0.11 8.36
C GLY A 218 28.64 -0.08 7.13
N LEU A 219 28.64 0.86 6.17
CA LEU A 219 29.36 0.74 4.91
C LEU A 219 30.87 0.48 5.11
N SER A 220 31.51 1.13 6.08
CA SER A 220 32.94 0.98 6.38
C SER A 220 33.36 -0.45 6.74
N SER A 221 32.41 -1.27 7.18
CA SER A 221 32.68 -2.66 7.53
C SER A 221 32.60 -3.60 6.33
N ILE A 222 31.96 -3.18 5.23
CA ILE A 222 31.64 -4.04 4.07
C ILE A 222 32.95 -4.38 3.33
N PRO A 223 33.21 -5.67 3.03
CA PRO A 223 34.41 -6.06 2.29
C PRO A 223 34.42 -5.42 0.90
N ASP A 224 35.59 -5.34 0.27
CA ASP A 224 35.68 -4.73 -1.05
C ASP A 224 35.08 -5.63 -2.15
N VAL A 225 34.42 -5.01 -3.14
CA VAL A 225 33.84 -5.71 -4.30
C VAL A 225 34.86 -5.83 -5.43
N SER A 226 35.13 -7.06 -5.87
CA SER A 226 35.93 -7.33 -7.06
C SER A 226 35.08 -7.17 -8.33
N ILE A 227 35.70 -6.73 -9.43
CA ILE A 227 35.02 -6.54 -10.72
C ILE A 227 35.78 -7.35 -11.77
N LYS A 228 35.07 -8.23 -12.48
CA LYS A 228 35.66 -9.19 -13.41
C LYS A 228 34.83 -9.30 -14.69
N GLU A 229 35.50 -9.61 -15.80
CA GLU A 229 34.84 -10.08 -17.01
C GLU A 229 34.45 -11.55 -16.84
N TYR A 230 33.22 -11.91 -17.21
CA TYR A 230 32.82 -13.31 -17.32
C TYR A 230 32.95 -13.79 -18.76
N LYS A 231 33.78 -14.82 -18.96
CA LYS A 231 34.20 -15.31 -20.29
C LYS A 231 33.53 -16.61 -20.72
N GLU A 232 32.81 -17.27 -19.83
CA GLU A 232 32.15 -18.53 -20.17
C GLU A 232 30.85 -18.28 -20.94
N GLU A 233 30.56 -19.17 -21.89
CA GLU A 233 29.29 -19.15 -22.61
C GLU A 233 28.13 -19.43 -21.65
N THR A 234 27.07 -18.62 -21.75
CA THR A 234 25.86 -18.79 -20.93
C THR A 234 24.65 -18.86 -21.82
N LEU A 235 23.70 -19.74 -21.49
CA LEU A 235 22.41 -19.85 -22.18
C LEU A 235 21.56 -18.56 -22.12
N ILE A 236 21.87 -17.64 -21.18
CA ILE A 236 21.14 -16.39 -20.96
C ILE A 236 22.11 -15.19 -21.03
N GLU A 237 21.94 -14.35 -22.06
CA GLU A 237 22.70 -13.11 -22.26
C GLU A 237 22.20 -11.97 -21.37
N THR A 238 22.52 -12.02 -20.06
CA THR A 238 22.37 -10.87 -19.16
C THR A 238 23.58 -9.92 -19.26
N PRO A 239 23.43 -8.62 -18.93
CA PRO A 239 24.55 -7.67 -18.93
C PRO A 239 25.65 -8.00 -17.91
N GLY A 240 25.26 -8.59 -16.78
CA GLY A 240 26.14 -8.96 -15.67
C GLY A 240 25.41 -9.77 -14.60
N PHE A 241 26.11 -10.09 -13.52
CA PHE A 241 25.57 -10.69 -12.29
C PHE A 241 26.57 -10.57 -11.12
N TYR A 242 26.09 -10.70 -9.90
CA TYR A 242 26.91 -10.77 -8.68
C TYR A 242 27.07 -12.21 -8.17
N ARG A 243 28.28 -12.56 -7.72
CA ARG A 243 28.57 -13.82 -7.00
C ARG A 243 29.03 -13.53 -5.58
N SER A 244 28.13 -13.74 -4.61
CA SER A 244 28.40 -13.45 -3.18
C SER A 244 29.59 -14.21 -2.60
N ARG A 245 29.77 -15.50 -2.95
CA ARG A 245 30.89 -16.31 -2.46
C ARG A 245 32.26 -15.77 -2.87
N GLU A 246 32.32 -15.03 -3.97
CA GLU A 246 33.55 -14.47 -4.52
C GLU A 246 33.67 -12.96 -4.28
N ASN A 247 32.70 -12.33 -3.62
CA ASN A 247 32.58 -10.87 -3.51
C ASN A 247 32.79 -10.17 -4.85
N SER A 248 32.28 -10.75 -5.95
CA SER A 248 32.62 -10.34 -7.31
C SER A 248 31.40 -9.96 -8.14
N LEU A 249 31.42 -8.75 -8.71
CA LEU A 249 30.58 -8.34 -9.83
C LEU A 249 31.21 -8.85 -11.13
N TYR A 250 30.41 -9.54 -11.94
CA TYR A 250 30.78 -10.03 -13.25
C TYR A 250 30.04 -9.26 -14.36
N PHE A 251 30.77 -8.64 -15.29
CA PHE A 251 30.19 -8.08 -16.52
C PHE A 251 30.44 -9.02 -17.70
N LYS A 252 29.54 -9.03 -18.68
CA LYS A 252 29.68 -9.87 -19.89
C LYS A 252 29.99 -9.02 -21.12
N TYR A 253 31.01 -9.42 -21.88
CA TYR A 253 31.37 -8.82 -23.17
C TYR A 253 31.20 -9.85 -24.29
N PHE A 254 30.28 -9.61 -25.21
CA PHE A 254 29.90 -10.55 -26.28
C PHE A 254 30.56 -10.24 -27.62
N GLY A 255 31.71 -9.56 -27.63
CA GLY A 255 32.40 -9.15 -28.87
C GLY A 255 31.61 -8.15 -29.73
N LYS A 256 30.66 -7.42 -29.11
CA LYS A 256 29.83 -6.38 -29.74
C LYS A 256 29.99 -5.07 -28.96
N PRO A 257 29.75 -3.89 -29.57
CA PRO A 257 29.86 -2.61 -28.89
C PRO A 257 29.10 -2.59 -27.55
N TYR A 258 29.81 -2.29 -26.46
CA TYR A 258 29.27 -2.30 -25.09
C TYR A 258 28.80 -0.89 -24.70
N SER A 259 27.51 -0.72 -24.42
CA SER A 259 26.95 0.60 -24.11
C SER A 259 27.58 1.19 -22.84
N LYS A 260 28.13 2.40 -22.93
CA LYS A 260 28.65 3.15 -21.76
C LYS A 260 27.55 3.46 -20.74
N ARG A 261 26.32 3.67 -21.23
CA ARG A 261 25.16 4.03 -20.40
C ARG A 261 24.75 2.92 -19.43
N GLN A 262 25.27 1.69 -19.59
CA GLN A 262 24.96 0.59 -18.66
C GLN A 262 25.92 0.46 -17.47
N ILE A 263 27.09 1.13 -17.51
CA ILE A 263 28.10 1.04 -16.43
C ILE A 263 27.52 1.46 -15.09
N GLY A 264 26.83 2.61 -15.05
CA GLY A 264 26.34 3.20 -13.81
C GLY A 264 25.34 2.30 -13.09
N TRP A 265 24.22 2.00 -13.74
CA TRP A 265 23.15 1.22 -13.12
C TRP A 265 23.57 -0.23 -12.84
N LEU A 266 24.35 -0.87 -13.73
CA LEU A 266 24.78 -2.26 -13.52
C LEU A 266 25.78 -2.35 -12.36
N TYR A 267 26.70 -1.40 -12.25
CA TYR A 267 27.63 -1.33 -11.12
C TYR A 267 26.87 -1.21 -9.80
N THR A 268 25.91 -0.27 -9.71
CA THR A 268 25.20 -0.04 -8.46
C THR A 268 24.23 -1.15 -8.12
N HIS A 269 23.66 -1.84 -9.11
CA HIS A 269 22.79 -3.00 -8.89
C HIS A 269 23.55 -4.19 -8.30
N GLU A 270 24.68 -4.57 -8.90
CA GLU A 270 25.42 -5.77 -8.52
C GLU A 270 26.46 -5.51 -7.41
N GLY A 271 27.00 -4.29 -7.35
CA GLY A 271 28.08 -3.86 -6.47
C GLY A 271 27.60 -3.05 -5.28
N LEU A 272 28.19 -1.87 -5.10
CA LEU A 272 27.85 -0.95 -4.01
C LEU A 272 26.89 0.14 -4.52
N PRO A 273 25.79 0.47 -3.81
CA PRO A 273 25.26 -0.17 -2.60
C PRO A 273 24.16 -1.24 -2.88
N GLY A 274 24.15 -1.89 -4.04
CA GLY A 274 23.20 -2.96 -4.40
C GLY A 274 23.50 -4.31 -3.76
N HIS A 275 23.49 -5.39 -4.55
CA HIS A 275 23.57 -6.77 -4.06
C HIS A 275 24.79 -7.05 -3.18
N HIS A 276 25.99 -6.63 -3.59
CA HIS A 276 27.18 -6.84 -2.78
C HIS A 276 27.03 -6.21 -1.38
N TYR A 277 26.63 -4.94 -1.32
CA TYR A 277 26.41 -4.25 -0.05
C TYR A 277 25.32 -4.92 0.78
N GLN A 278 24.14 -5.14 0.21
CA GLN A 278 22.97 -5.65 0.94
C GLN A 278 23.24 -7.02 1.55
N ILE A 279 23.84 -7.94 0.78
CA ILE A 279 24.14 -9.30 1.24
C ILE A 279 25.21 -9.26 2.34
N LYS A 280 26.30 -8.50 2.15
CA LYS A 280 27.39 -8.40 3.13
C LYS A 280 26.99 -7.65 4.40
N TYR A 281 26.00 -6.76 4.31
CA TYR A 281 25.39 -6.13 5.48
C TYR A 281 24.55 -7.14 6.26
N ALA A 282 23.69 -7.91 5.57
CA ALA A 282 22.86 -8.94 6.21
C ALA A 282 23.68 -10.03 6.91
N GLU A 283 24.82 -10.44 6.34
CA GLU A 283 25.77 -11.41 6.94
C GLU A 283 26.33 -10.96 8.30
N LYS A 284 26.20 -9.69 8.68
CA LYS A 284 26.68 -9.14 9.97
C LYS A 284 25.59 -8.89 10.98
N LEU A 285 24.32 -9.04 10.60
CA LEU A 285 23.22 -8.84 11.51
C LEU A 285 23.11 -10.05 12.45
N GLU A 286 22.78 -9.77 13.71
CA GLU A 286 22.40 -10.80 14.67
C GLU A 286 20.93 -11.18 14.41
N LEU A 287 20.73 -12.12 13.48
CA LEU A 287 19.41 -12.62 13.09
C LEU A 287 19.01 -13.84 13.94
N SER A 288 17.72 -13.95 14.28
CA SER A 288 17.15 -15.15 14.90
C SER A 288 17.26 -16.36 13.97
N GLU A 289 17.13 -17.58 14.52
CA GLU A 289 17.07 -18.80 13.69
C GLU A 289 15.86 -18.79 12.74
N ILE A 290 14.75 -18.16 13.14
CA ILE A 290 13.56 -18.00 12.29
C ILE A 290 13.89 -17.09 11.11
N GLN A 291 14.52 -15.93 11.34
CA GLN A 291 14.93 -15.03 10.28
C GLN A 291 15.87 -15.69 9.28
N LYS A 292 16.81 -16.52 9.74
CA LYS A 292 17.76 -17.25 8.87
C LYS A 292 17.08 -18.30 7.97
N LEU A 293 15.92 -18.82 8.36
CA LEU A 293 15.15 -19.77 7.55
C LEU A 293 14.30 -19.09 6.47
N VAL A 294 14.10 -17.78 6.57
CA VAL A 294 13.24 -17.02 5.66
C VAL A 294 14.10 -16.14 4.75
N GLY A 295 13.75 -16.09 3.47
CA GLY A 295 14.38 -15.17 2.51
C GLY A 295 13.40 -14.72 1.44
N SER A 296 13.60 -13.52 0.92
CA SER A 296 12.74 -12.91 -0.10
C SER A 296 13.55 -12.49 -1.33
N ALA A 297 13.22 -13.11 -2.47
CA ALA A 297 13.76 -12.69 -3.76
C ALA A 297 13.30 -11.26 -4.11
N CYS A 298 12.03 -10.93 -3.84
CA CYS A 298 11.51 -9.57 -3.99
C CYS A 298 12.27 -8.53 -3.18
N TYR A 299 12.68 -8.86 -1.95
CA TYR A 299 13.52 -7.96 -1.15
C TYR A 299 14.86 -7.70 -1.84
N LYS A 300 15.58 -8.77 -2.22
CA LYS A 300 16.93 -8.67 -2.79
C LYS A 300 16.96 -7.93 -4.12
N GLU A 301 16.11 -8.36 -5.04
CA GLU A 301 16.01 -7.78 -6.38
C GLU A 301 15.40 -6.37 -6.33
N GLY A 302 14.43 -6.18 -5.45
CA GLY A 302 13.80 -4.89 -5.18
C GLY A 302 14.78 -3.86 -4.63
N TRP A 303 15.62 -4.23 -3.66
CA TRP A 303 16.67 -3.37 -3.13
C TRP A 303 17.62 -2.91 -4.22
N ALA A 304 18.19 -3.85 -4.97
CA ALA A 304 19.15 -3.52 -6.03
C ALA A 304 18.53 -2.66 -7.14
N ALA A 305 17.27 -2.91 -7.51
CA ALA A 305 16.53 -2.09 -8.46
C ALA A 305 16.14 -0.71 -7.89
N TYR A 306 15.85 -0.59 -6.60
CA TYR A 306 15.63 0.69 -5.92
C TYR A 306 16.89 1.56 -5.94
N ILE A 307 18.07 0.97 -5.74
CA ILE A 307 19.34 1.70 -5.82
C ILE A 307 19.55 2.35 -7.20
N GLU A 308 19.08 1.71 -8.27
CA GLU A 308 19.12 2.30 -9.62
C GLU A 308 18.21 3.54 -9.74
N GLU A 309 17.11 3.62 -9.00
CA GLU A 309 16.19 4.77 -9.05
C GLU A 309 16.81 6.04 -8.42
N ILE A 310 17.79 5.88 -7.53
CA ILE A 310 18.44 6.99 -6.81
C ILE A 310 19.85 7.29 -7.34
N GLY A 311 20.12 6.92 -8.59
CA GLY A 311 21.47 6.94 -9.17
C GLY A 311 22.17 8.31 -9.17
N TYR A 312 21.45 9.43 -9.23
CA TYR A 312 22.08 10.75 -9.07
C TYR A 312 22.57 11.00 -7.64
N GLU A 313 21.77 10.61 -6.64
CA GLU A 313 22.10 10.81 -5.22
C GLU A 313 23.39 10.08 -4.85
N ILE A 314 23.58 8.89 -5.40
CA ILE A 314 24.72 8.01 -5.13
C ILE A 314 25.88 8.16 -6.12
N GLY A 315 25.80 9.08 -7.09
CA GLY A 315 26.85 9.32 -8.08
C GLY A 315 26.97 8.28 -9.21
N ALA A 316 25.95 7.44 -9.39
CA ALA A 316 25.86 6.50 -10.49
C ALA A 316 25.70 7.22 -11.85
N TYR A 317 24.88 8.28 -11.89
CA TYR A 317 24.55 9.02 -13.11
C TYR A 317 25.22 10.39 -13.11
N LYS A 318 26.06 10.67 -14.12
CA LYS A 318 26.71 11.97 -14.30
C LYS A 318 25.89 12.91 -15.17
N ASN A 319 25.06 12.35 -16.04
CA ASN A 319 24.25 13.09 -17.01
C ASN A 319 23.01 12.27 -17.37
N SER A 320 22.10 12.90 -18.11
CA SER A 320 20.83 12.32 -18.51
C SER A 320 20.96 11.09 -19.43
N TYR A 321 22.09 10.89 -20.12
CA TYR A 321 22.30 9.69 -20.92
C TYR A 321 22.66 8.48 -20.06
N ASP A 322 23.43 8.66 -18.98
CA ASP A 322 23.65 7.57 -18.01
C ASP A 322 22.32 7.12 -17.40
N GLU A 323 21.48 8.09 -17.01
CA GLU A 323 20.13 7.83 -16.51
C GLU A 323 19.23 7.18 -17.57
N TYR A 324 19.30 7.63 -18.83
CA TYR A 324 18.55 7.03 -19.93
C TYR A 324 18.87 5.54 -20.09
N GLY A 325 20.14 5.14 -19.90
CA GLY A 325 20.55 3.73 -19.93
C GLY A 325 19.86 2.86 -18.88
N LYS A 326 19.57 3.42 -17.70
CA LYS A 326 18.74 2.74 -16.70
C LYS A 326 17.32 2.56 -17.21
N TRP A 327 16.72 3.61 -17.76
CA TRP A 327 15.34 3.55 -18.28
C TRP A 327 15.18 2.60 -19.47
N GLU A 328 16.20 2.47 -20.34
CA GLU A 328 16.23 1.45 -21.41
C GLU A 328 16.07 0.03 -20.84
N TRP A 329 16.80 -0.30 -19.77
CA TRP A 329 16.72 -1.59 -19.10
C TRP A 329 15.45 -1.74 -18.25
N ASP A 330 15.01 -0.65 -17.64
CA ASP A 330 13.82 -0.61 -16.80
C ASP A 330 12.53 -0.81 -17.62
N LEU A 331 12.52 -0.34 -18.88
CA LEU A 331 11.41 -0.59 -19.81
C LEU A 331 11.28 -2.09 -20.12
N ILE A 332 12.41 -2.76 -20.36
CA ILE A 332 12.45 -4.22 -20.52
C ILE A 332 11.90 -4.92 -19.27
N ARG A 333 12.36 -4.52 -18.07
CA ARG A 333 11.85 -5.06 -16.79
C ARG A 333 10.35 -4.81 -16.62
N SER A 334 9.84 -3.65 -17.00
CA SER A 334 8.42 -3.28 -16.88
C SER A 334 7.54 -4.09 -17.85
N VAL A 335 7.97 -4.25 -19.11
CA VAL A 335 7.27 -5.08 -20.10
C VAL A 335 7.20 -6.54 -19.67
N ARG A 336 8.28 -7.07 -19.07
CA ARG A 336 8.32 -8.44 -18.52
C ARG A 336 7.25 -8.67 -17.44
N VAL A 337 6.89 -7.67 -16.62
CA VAL A 337 5.89 -7.85 -15.56
C VAL A 337 4.54 -8.28 -16.14
N ALA A 338 4.00 -7.50 -17.07
CA ALA A 338 2.71 -7.79 -17.71
C ALA A 338 2.79 -9.06 -18.59
N MET A 339 3.91 -9.26 -19.29
CA MET A 339 4.12 -10.47 -20.12
C MET A 339 4.19 -11.75 -19.29
N ASP A 340 4.83 -11.74 -18.11
CA ASP A 340 4.93 -12.92 -17.24
C ASP A 340 3.55 -13.40 -16.81
N VAL A 341 2.69 -12.48 -16.38
CA VAL A 341 1.28 -12.78 -16.08
C VAL A 341 0.52 -13.22 -17.32
N GLY A 342 0.73 -12.53 -18.45
CA GLY A 342 0.12 -12.87 -19.74
C GLY A 342 0.38 -14.33 -20.13
N LEU A 343 1.64 -14.75 -20.08
CA LEU A 343 2.08 -16.11 -20.43
C LEU A 343 1.62 -17.15 -19.42
N ASN A 344 1.82 -16.90 -18.12
CA ASN A 344 1.68 -17.93 -17.10
C ASN A 344 0.30 -18.02 -16.44
N TYR A 345 -0.55 -16.99 -16.60
CA TYR A 345 -1.89 -16.97 -16.01
C TYR A 345 -3.01 -16.75 -17.05
N PHE A 346 -2.84 -15.77 -17.95
CA PHE A 346 -3.83 -15.51 -19.01
C PHE A 346 -3.70 -16.44 -20.22
N GLY A 347 -2.66 -17.27 -20.27
CA GLY A 347 -2.45 -18.26 -21.34
C GLY A 347 -2.16 -17.61 -22.69
N TRP A 348 -1.43 -16.49 -22.72
CA TRP A 348 -0.97 -15.89 -23.97
C TRP A 348 -0.08 -16.86 -24.73
N SER A 349 -0.25 -16.90 -26.06
CA SER A 349 0.72 -17.55 -26.94
C SER A 349 2.00 -16.72 -27.04
N ASP A 350 3.08 -17.35 -27.50
CA ASP A 350 4.37 -16.69 -27.71
C ASP A 350 4.23 -15.54 -28.73
N GLU A 351 3.36 -15.69 -29.73
CA GLU A 351 3.05 -14.64 -30.72
C GLU A 351 2.32 -13.46 -30.09
N LYS A 352 1.37 -13.70 -29.19
CA LYS A 352 0.67 -12.63 -28.48
C LYS A 352 1.62 -11.87 -27.54
N ALA A 353 2.50 -12.60 -26.85
CA ALA A 353 3.53 -12.00 -26.01
C ALA A 353 4.53 -11.18 -26.82
N LEU A 354 4.96 -11.67 -28.00
CA LEU A 354 5.81 -10.92 -28.92
C LEU A 354 5.11 -9.67 -29.44
N ALA A 355 3.84 -9.77 -29.84
CA ALA A 355 3.06 -8.63 -30.30
C ALA A 355 2.93 -7.56 -29.21
N PHE A 356 2.72 -7.96 -27.95
CA PHE A 356 2.73 -7.05 -26.81
C PHE A 356 4.11 -6.38 -26.63
N TRP A 357 5.20 -7.15 -26.68
CA TRP A 357 6.56 -6.60 -26.64
C TRP A 357 6.78 -5.51 -27.70
N GLN A 358 6.42 -5.80 -28.95
CA GLN A 358 6.61 -4.90 -30.11
C GLN A 358 5.81 -3.58 -30.00
N GLN A 359 4.72 -3.55 -29.22
CA GLN A 359 4.00 -2.31 -28.92
C GLN A 359 4.80 -1.36 -28.02
N HIS A 360 5.77 -1.89 -27.27
CA HIS A 360 6.51 -1.13 -26.27
C HIS A 360 7.99 -0.97 -26.60
N ILE A 361 8.61 -1.95 -27.24
CA ILE A 361 10.05 -2.01 -27.53
C ILE A 361 10.24 -2.41 -29.00
N GLN A 362 10.87 -1.55 -29.78
CA GLN A 362 11.13 -1.77 -31.21
C GLN A 362 12.52 -2.37 -31.43
N GLU A 363 12.68 -3.14 -32.51
CA GLU A 363 13.96 -3.67 -33.01
C GLU A 363 14.72 -4.60 -32.03
N GLN A 364 14.02 -5.25 -31.09
CA GLN A 364 14.61 -6.12 -30.06
C GLN A 364 13.92 -7.49 -29.93
N ASP A 365 13.40 -8.04 -31.03
CA ASP A 365 12.64 -9.30 -31.02
C ASP A 365 13.46 -10.50 -30.50
N HIS A 366 14.77 -10.51 -30.75
CA HIS A 366 15.67 -11.53 -30.21
C HIS A 366 15.69 -11.55 -28.67
N ILE A 367 15.59 -10.38 -28.03
CA ILE A 367 15.45 -10.27 -26.58
C ILE A 367 14.06 -10.75 -26.17
N ALA A 368 13.00 -10.34 -26.88
CA ALA A 368 11.64 -10.79 -26.59
C ALA A 368 11.53 -12.32 -26.55
N HIS A 369 12.05 -13.02 -27.56
CA HIS A 369 12.04 -14.49 -27.61
C HIS A 369 12.79 -15.14 -26.44
N ARG A 370 13.93 -14.55 -26.03
CA ARG A 370 14.67 -15.02 -24.85
C ARG A 370 13.85 -14.83 -23.58
N GLU A 371 13.24 -13.66 -23.40
CA GLU A 371 12.44 -13.35 -22.21
C GLU A 371 11.17 -14.20 -22.13
N ILE A 372 10.50 -14.47 -23.26
CA ILE A 372 9.35 -15.39 -23.30
C ILE A 372 9.75 -16.77 -22.79
N LYS A 373 10.87 -17.34 -23.27
CA LYS A 373 11.38 -18.63 -22.78
C LYS A 373 11.70 -18.58 -21.28
N ARG A 374 12.37 -17.50 -20.83
CA ARG A 374 12.71 -17.31 -19.41
C ARG A 374 11.46 -17.25 -18.53
N MET A 375 10.46 -16.45 -18.87
CA MET A 375 9.24 -16.27 -18.07
C MET A 375 8.39 -17.54 -18.03
N LYS A 376 8.37 -18.33 -19.12
CA LYS A 376 7.69 -19.63 -19.14
C LYS A 376 8.39 -20.65 -18.23
N GLN A 377 9.72 -20.63 -18.17
CA GLN A 377 10.51 -21.53 -17.32
C GLN A 377 10.56 -21.07 -15.85
N TRP A 378 10.64 -19.76 -15.62
CA TRP A 378 10.85 -19.12 -14.33
C TRP A 378 9.69 -18.17 -13.99
N PRO A 379 8.50 -18.71 -13.70
CA PRO A 379 7.29 -17.92 -13.48
C PRO A 379 7.46 -16.94 -12.32
N ALA A 380 6.95 -15.72 -12.49
CA ALA A 380 6.94 -14.62 -11.52
C ALA A 380 8.30 -14.04 -11.11
N GLN A 381 9.42 -14.69 -11.46
CA GLN A 381 10.76 -14.24 -11.07
C GLN A 381 11.06 -12.83 -11.57
N VAL A 382 10.63 -12.49 -12.78
CA VAL A 382 10.91 -11.16 -13.39
C VAL A 382 10.12 -10.01 -12.76
N ILE A 383 9.10 -10.31 -11.94
CA ILE A 383 8.24 -9.31 -11.30
C ILE A 383 8.92 -8.72 -10.06
N THR A 384 9.78 -9.49 -9.41
CA THR A 384 10.46 -9.15 -8.14
C THR A 384 11.21 -7.82 -8.21
N TYR A 385 11.90 -7.54 -9.32
CA TYR A 385 12.66 -6.32 -9.54
C TYR A 385 11.78 -5.07 -9.42
N LYS A 386 10.72 -5.01 -10.23
CA LYS A 386 9.87 -3.81 -10.38
C LYS A 386 8.97 -3.62 -9.18
N TYR A 387 8.29 -4.67 -8.75
CA TYR A 387 7.43 -4.60 -7.58
C TYR A 387 8.26 -4.27 -6.33
N GLY A 388 9.43 -4.90 -6.19
CA GLY A 388 10.32 -4.66 -5.07
C GLY A 388 10.79 -3.20 -4.97
N ALA A 389 11.26 -2.63 -6.08
CA ALA A 389 11.69 -1.24 -6.13
C ALA A 389 10.54 -0.26 -5.88
N ASP A 390 9.37 -0.50 -6.47
CA ASP A 390 8.17 0.33 -6.28
C ASP A 390 7.75 0.40 -4.81
N LYS A 391 7.76 -0.73 -4.09
CA LYS A 391 7.43 -0.77 -2.65
C LYS A 391 8.40 0.08 -1.83
N ILE A 392 9.71 -0.07 -2.05
CA ILE A 392 10.71 0.72 -1.33
C ILE A 392 10.57 2.21 -1.66
N LEU A 393 10.35 2.58 -2.92
CA LEU A 393 10.11 3.98 -3.31
C LEU A 393 8.85 4.57 -2.68
N LYS A 394 7.75 3.80 -2.61
CA LYS A 394 6.51 4.22 -1.93
C LYS A 394 6.75 4.42 -0.44
N TRP A 395 7.47 3.52 0.23
CA TRP A 395 7.85 3.72 1.62
C TRP A 395 8.74 4.94 1.78
N ARG A 396 9.76 5.11 0.93
CA ARG A 396 10.64 6.28 0.97
C ARG A 396 9.84 7.58 0.84
N SER A 397 8.92 7.66 -0.11
CA SER A 397 8.06 8.84 -0.29
C SER A 397 7.16 9.13 0.92
N LEU A 398 6.78 8.12 1.70
CA LEU A 398 6.06 8.31 2.96
C LEU A 398 6.99 8.88 4.03
N TYR A 399 8.21 8.35 4.15
CA TYR A 399 9.22 8.77 5.12
C TYR A 399 9.82 10.14 4.82
N GLU A 400 10.02 10.51 3.54
CA GLU A 400 10.54 11.81 3.10
C GLU A 400 9.64 12.99 3.51
N LYS A 401 8.40 12.71 3.91
CA LYS A 401 7.46 13.71 4.42
C LYS A 401 7.68 14.02 5.91
N GLU A 402 8.48 13.24 6.61
CA GLU A 402 8.82 13.47 8.02
C GLU A 402 9.87 14.59 8.13
N ALA A 403 9.70 15.49 9.11
CA ALA A 403 10.55 16.68 9.25
C ALA A 403 12.03 16.35 9.55
N ASP A 404 12.28 15.16 10.08
CA ASP A 404 13.58 14.62 10.48
C ASP A 404 14.04 13.48 9.56
N PHE A 405 13.50 13.40 8.32
CA PHE A 405 13.90 12.38 7.36
C PHE A 405 15.41 12.36 7.13
N SER A 406 15.97 11.16 7.22
CA SER A 406 17.35 10.86 6.87
C SER A 406 17.38 9.62 5.99
N THR A 407 18.02 9.72 4.82
CA THR A 407 18.24 8.58 3.92
C THR A 407 18.96 7.44 4.63
N LEU A 408 19.91 7.75 5.52
CA LEU A 408 20.63 6.77 6.34
C LEU A 408 19.69 5.98 7.25
N GLU A 409 18.84 6.70 8.00
CA GLU A 409 17.91 6.06 8.93
C GLU A 409 16.81 5.28 8.20
N PHE A 410 16.36 5.79 7.04
CA PHE A 410 15.44 5.05 6.16
C PHE A 410 16.05 3.74 5.67
N HIS A 411 17.28 3.77 5.13
CA HIS A 411 17.96 2.56 4.68
C HIS A 411 18.21 1.59 5.84
N LYS A 412 18.57 2.09 7.03
CA LYS A 412 18.73 1.27 8.24
C LYS A 412 17.44 0.57 8.64
N LYS A 413 16.29 1.26 8.61
CA LYS A 413 14.98 0.66 8.91
C LYS A 413 14.64 -0.52 8.00
N ILE A 414 15.01 -0.44 6.73
CA ILE A 414 14.78 -1.52 5.76
C ILE A 414 15.76 -2.68 5.98
N LEU A 415 17.05 -2.37 6.15
CA LEU A 415 18.13 -3.35 6.13
C LEU A 415 18.27 -4.15 7.43
N GLN A 416 17.91 -3.58 8.58
CA GLN A 416 18.25 -4.13 9.90
C GLN A 416 17.61 -5.49 10.23
N TYR A 417 16.62 -5.94 9.44
CA TYR A 417 15.92 -7.21 9.66
C TYR A 417 16.36 -8.34 8.72
N GLY A 418 17.34 -8.09 7.84
CA GLY A 418 17.73 -9.02 6.78
C GLY A 418 16.75 -9.02 5.60
N ASP A 419 16.86 -10.01 4.72
CA ASP A 419 16.07 -10.13 3.48
C ASP A 419 14.69 -10.78 3.69
N ILE A 420 13.94 -10.29 4.69
CA ILE A 420 12.62 -10.81 5.03
C ILE A 420 11.53 -10.38 4.02
N PRO A 421 10.39 -11.08 3.95
CA PRO A 421 9.29 -10.74 3.06
C PRO A 421 8.72 -9.35 3.35
N PHE A 422 8.44 -8.58 2.30
CA PHE A 422 7.91 -7.22 2.43
C PHE A 422 6.61 -7.13 3.24
N TYR A 423 5.68 -8.06 3.04
CA TYR A 423 4.48 -8.18 3.89
C TYR A 423 4.77 -8.20 5.39
N VAL A 424 5.86 -8.83 5.82
CA VAL A 424 6.27 -8.85 7.23
C VAL A 424 7.01 -7.56 7.57
N LEU A 425 7.98 -7.16 6.74
CA LEU A 425 8.77 -5.95 6.94
C LEU A 425 7.91 -4.71 7.17
N GLU A 426 6.86 -4.49 6.36
CA GLU A 426 5.95 -3.34 6.46
C GLU A 426 5.43 -3.11 7.88
N LYS A 427 5.10 -4.19 8.59
CA LYS A 427 4.57 -4.16 9.95
C LYS A 427 5.60 -3.69 10.98
N HIS A 428 6.88 -3.91 10.69
CA HIS A 428 7.99 -3.54 11.56
C HIS A 428 8.56 -2.16 11.24
N ILE A 429 8.47 -1.72 9.97
CA ILE A 429 8.87 -0.37 9.56
C ILE A 429 7.70 0.63 9.62
N GLY A 430 6.67 0.37 10.43
CA GLY A 430 5.59 1.34 10.68
C GLY A 430 4.71 1.69 9.47
N ILE A 431 4.72 0.86 8.43
CA ILE A 431 3.82 1.02 7.28
C ILE A 431 2.51 0.33 7.63
N ALA A 432 1.50 1.11 8.06
CA ALA A 432 0.19 0.57 8.38
C ALA A 432 -0.48 0.01 7.11
N ASP A 433 -0.80 -1.29 7.16
CA ASP A 433 -1.47 -2.01 6.08
C ASP A 433 -2.94 -1.61 5.97
N ILE A 434 -3.29 -0.91 4.91
CA ILE A 434 -4.67 -0.59 4.55
C ILE A 434 -5.08 -1.34 3.27
N ARG A 435 -6.30 -1.87 3.22
CA ARG A 435 -6.95 -2.43 2.04
C ARG A 435 -7.96 -1.43 1.50
N GLU A 436 -7.83 -1.03 0.25
CA GLU A 436 -8.76 -0.12 -0.42
C GLU A 436 -9.68 -0.89 -1.38
N ILE A 437 -10.97 -0.59 -1.33
CA ILE A 437 -11.99 -1.14 -2.23
C ILE A 437 -12.79 0.06 -2.75
N HIS A 438 -12.83 0.23 -4.06
CA HIS A 438 -13.40 1.42 -4.68
C HIS A 438 -14.74 1.15 -5.36
N ASN A 439 -15.52 2.22 -5.53
CA ASN A 439 -16.70 2.27 -6.39
C ASN A 439 -17.81 1.28 -6.03
N ILE A 440 -17.98 0.99 -4.74
CA ILE A 440 -19.01 0.08 -4.25
C ILE A 440 -20.38 0.79 -4.35
N PRO A 441 -21.33 0.29 -5.15
CA PRO A 441 -22.68 0.84 -5.19
C PRO A 441 -23.43 0.46 -3.92
N TYR A 442 -24.02 1.45 -3.24
CA TYR A 442 -24.83 1.21 -2.04
C TYR A 442 -26.35 1.23 -2.32
N VAL A 443 -26.74 1.51 -3.56
CA VAL A 443 -28.12 1.39 -4.06
C VAL A 443 -28.18 0.21 -5.02
N GLN A 444 -29.18 -0.67 -4.89
CA GLN A 444 -29.37 -1.77 -5.84
C GLN A 444 -29.75 -1.22 -7.22
N ALA A 445 -29.00 -1.61 -8.26
CA ALA A 445 -29.34 -1.29 -9.64
C ALA A 445 -30.65 -1.99 -10.03
N THR A 446 -31.77 -1.28 -9.95
CA THR A 446 -32.84 -1.52 -10.92
C THR A 446 -32.30 -1.03 -12.28
N ARG A 447 -32.65 -1.67 -13.40
CA ARG A 447 -32.10 -1.39 -14.74
C ARG A 447 -32.15 0.10 -15.20
N ALA A 448 -32.73 1.01 -14.41
CA ALA A 448 -32.90 2.43 -14.69
C ALA A 448 -32.06 3.39 -13.83
N VAL A 449 -31.35 2.96 -12.77
CA VAL A 449 -30.59 3.88 -11.88
C VAL A 449 -29.27 3.26 -11.43
N ASP A 450 -28.19 3.48 -12.21
CA ASP A 450 -26.80 3.30 -11.80
C ASP A 450 -26.12 4.67 -11.77
N ASP A 451 -26.31 5.41 -10.68
CA ASP A 451 -25.73 6.75 -10.52
C ASP A 451 -24.26 6.62 -10.01
N PRO A 452 -23.26 7.13 -10.74
CA PRO A 452 -21.86 7.05 -10.33
C PRO A 452 -21.54 7.81 -9.04
N LEU A 453 -22.41 8.73 -8.60
CA LEU A 453 -22.29 9.48 -7.34
C LEU A 453 -22.79 8.67 -6.14
N GLN A 454 -23.75 7.76 -6.32
CA GLN A 454 -24.30 6.91 -5.25
C GLN A 454 -23.44 5.67 -4.98
N ARG A 455 -22.15 5.92 -4.73
CA ARG A 455 -21.13 4.90 -4.48
C ARG A 455 -20.24 5.31 -3.33
N LEU A 456 -19.59 4.34 -2.70
CA LEU A 456 -18.60 4.56 -1.65
C LEU A 456 -17.27 3.88 -1.96
N ASN A 457 -16.21 4.40 -1.35
CA ASN A 457 -14.91 3.75 -1.28
C ASN A 457 -14.66 3.32 0.17
N LEU A 458 -14.15 2.11 0.37
CA LEU A 458 -13.90 1.55 1.69
C LEU A 458 -12.39 1.35 1.88
N VAL A 459 -11.85 1.89 2.98
CA VAL A 459 -10.46 1.75 3.39
C VAL A 459 -10.41 1.02 4.72
N LEU A 460 -9.80 -0.16 4.73
CA LEU A 460 -9.84 -1.07 5.86
C LEU A 460 -8.43 -1.28 6.42
N PRO A 461 -8.18 -0.99 7.71
CA PRO A 461 -6.92 -1.34 8.33
C PRO A 461 -6.83 -2.86 8.51
N GLN A 462 -5.62 -3.41 8.39
CA GLN A 462 -5.37 -4.78 8.81
C GLN A 462 -5.16 -4.85 10.32
N THR A 463 -6.26 -4.97 11.07
CA THR A 463 -6.27 -5.18 12.52
C THR A 463 -6.55 -6.65 12.87
N THR A 464 -6.13 -7.08 14.07
CA THR A 464 -6.44 -8.44 14.59
C THR A 464 -7.89 -8.55 15.07
N THR A 465 -8.53 -7.42 15.36
CA THR A 465 -9.94 -7.28 15.74
C THR A 465 -10.69 -6.47 14.67
N LYS A 466 -12.02 -6.53 14.67
CA LYS A 466 -12.83 -5.67 13.79
C LYS A 466 -12.64 -4.20 14.22
N ALA A 467 -12.21 -3.35 13.29
CA ALA A 467 -11.98 -1.92 13.55
C ALA A 467 -13.30 -1.14 13.59
N PRO A 468 -13.43 -0.07 14.41
CA PRO A 468 -14.58 0.85 14.34
C PRO A 468 -14.66 1.49 12.96
N LEU A 469 -15.87 1.82 12.52
CA LEU A 469 -16.12 2.42 11.20
C LEU A 469 -16.35 3.93 11.33
N LEU A 470 -15.61 4.72 10.55
CA LEU A 470 -15.91 6.12 10.26
C LEU A 470 -16.53 6.25 8.87
N ILE A 471 -17.75 6.77 8.78
CA ILE A 471 -18.34 7.25 7.54
C ILE A 471 -17.88 8.68 7.33
N TRP A 472 -17.15 8.96 6.25
CA TRP A 472 -16.62 10.28 5.91
C TRP A 472 -17.37 10.88 4.72
N ILE A 473 -17.92 12.08 4.91
CA ILE A 473 -18.66 12.84 3.90
C ILE A 473 -17.85 14.09 3.52
N GLY A 474 -17.43 14.17 2.26
CA GLY A 474 -16.57 15.26 1.78
C GLY A 474 -17.27 16.62 1.71
N GLY A 475 -16.46 17.66 1.54
CA GLY A 475 -16.92 19.04 1.40
C GLY A 475 -16.99 19.47 -0.06
N GLY A 476 -18.07 20.15 -0.45
CA GLY A 476 -18.24 20.59 -1.83
C GLY A 476 -19.51 21.40 -2.07
N ALA A 477 -19.96 22.15 -1.07
CA ALA A 477 -21.14 23.01 -1.15
C ALA A 477 -22.39 22.27 -1.69
N TRP A 478 -22.53 20.98 -1.36
CA TRP A 478 -23.58 20.07 -1.85
C TRP A 478 -23.63 19.86 -3.37
N ALA A 479 -22.67 20.43 -4.13
CA ALA A 479 -22.74 20.54 -5.59
C ALA A 479 -21.54 19.94 -6.34
N TYR A 480 -20.38 19.75 -5.68
CA TYR A 480 -19.14 19.37 -6.40
C TYR A 480 -18.13 18.55 -5.58
N VAL A 481 -18.60 17.76 -4.61
CA VAL A 481 -17.73 16.83 -3.88
C VAL A 481 -17.48 15.55 -4.69
N ASP A 482 -16.27 14.99 -4.59
CA ASP A 482 -15.93 13.68 -5.14
C ASP A 482 -15.29 12.80 -4.05
N ARG A 483 -15.90 11.64 -3.78
CA ARG A 483 -15.37 10.64 -2.82
C ARG A 483 -13.93 10.23 -3.12
N ASN A 484 -13.50 10.30 -4.39
CA ASN A 484 -12.15 9.92 -4.79
C ASN A 484 -11.10 10.95 -4.39
N ILE A 485 -11.49 12.23 -4.28
CA ILE A 485 -10.61 13.31 -3.80
C ILE A 485 -10.41 13.20 -2.28
N GLU A 486 -11.43 12.76 -1.55
CA GLU A 486 -11.38 12.56 -0.09
C GLU A 486 -10.50 11.36 0.33
N MET A 487 -10.00 10.57 -0.63
CA MET A 487 -9.25 9.34 -0.35
C MET A 487 -8.01 9.56 0.51
N ASN A 488 -7.36 10.72 0.43
CA ASN A 488 -6.19 11.01 1.25
C ASN A 488 -6.53 11.18 2.74
N VAL A 489 -7.62 11.89 3.06
CA VAL A 489 -8.12 12.02 4.44
C VAL A 489 -8.42 10.64 5.01
N VAL A 490 -9.21 9.83 4.28
CA VAL A 490 -9.66 8.51 4.77
C VAL A 490 -8.52 7.51 4.88
N ARG A 491 -7.52 7.51 3.99
CA ARG A 491 -6.31 6.67 4.12
C ARG A 491 -5.54 7.00 5.38
N ASN A 492 -5.34 8.29 5.65
CA ASN A 492 -4.55 8.73 6.79
C ASN A 492 -5.24 8.43 8.13
N ILE A 493 -6.56 8.48 8.18
CA ILE A 493 -7.33 8.01 9.34
C ILE A 493 -7.27 6.47 9.42
N ALA A 494 -7.39 5.76 8.30
CA ALA A 494 -7.38 4.31 8.30
C ALA A 494 -6.05 3.71 8.78
N LYS A 495 -4.93 4.35 8.46
CA LYS A 495 -3.60 3.98 8.99
C LYS A 495 -3.50 4.01 10.52
N LYS A 496 -4.46 4.66 11.21
CA LYS A 496 -4.56 4.71 12.68
C LYS A 496 -5.48 3.63 13.26
N GLY A 497 -5.83 2.61 12.47
CA GLY A 497 -6.59 1.45 12.95
C GLY A 497 -8.12 1.62 12.89
N ILE A 498 -8.62 2.55 12.08
CA ILE A 498 -10.06 2.82 11.92
C ILE A 498 -10.49 2.40 10.50
N ALA A 499 -11.57 1.65 10.34
CA ALA A 499 -12.16 1.44 9.02
C ALA A 499 -12.82 2.74 8.55
N VAL A 500 -12.64 3.15 7.29
CA VAL A 500 -13.21 4.41 6.80
C VAL A 500 -13.94 4.20 5.48
N ALA A 501 -15.20 4.65 5.42
CA ALA A 501 -15.99 4.69 4.20
C ALA A 501 -16.10 6.13 3.69
N SER A 502 -15.48 6.44 2.54
CA SER A 502 -15.70 7.71 1.83
C SER A 502 -16.97 7.61 1.00
N VAL A 503 -18.01 8.35 1.37
CA VAL A 503 -19.36 8.22 0.78
C VAL A 503 -19.63 9.35 -0.21
N GLY A 504 -19.95 8.97 -1.46
CA GLY A 504 -20.54 9.88 -2.44
C GLY A 504 -22.06 9.98 -2.24
N HIS A 505 -22.64 11.10 -2.66
CA HIS A 505 -24.09 11.34 -2.70
C HIS A 505 -24.42 12.20 -3.91
N ARG A 506 -25.68 12.19 -4.36
CA ARG A 506 -26.13 13.05 -5.47
C ARG A 506 -25.94 14.52 -5.13
N LEU A 507 -25.72 15.36 -6.14
CA LEU A 507 -25.28 16.73 -6.00
C LEU A 507 -26.33 17.70 -6.52
N SER A 508 -26.52 18.82 -5.82
CA SER A 508 -27.34 19.94 -6.30
C SER A 508 -26.66 20.69 -7.45
N ALA A 509 -27.43 21.55 -8.09
CA ALA A 509 -26.92 22.49 -9.09
C ALA A 509 -25.68 23.26 -8.58
N ASP A 510 -24.61 23.24 -9.38
CA ASP A 510 -23.41 24.01 -9.12
C ASP A 510 -23.62 25.46 -9.56
N TRP A 511 -23.50 26.40 -8.63
CA TRP A 511 -23.60 27.84 -8.90
C TRP A 511 -22.52 28.37 -9.86
N ARG A 512 -21.49 27.57 -10.14
CA ARG A 512 -20.42 27.85 -11.12
C ARG A 512 -20.78 27.39 -12.53
N ASP A 513 -21.80 26.56 -12.69
CA ASP A 513 -22.28 26.11 -14.00
C ASP A 513 -23.09 27.25 -14.67
N PRO A 514 -22.79 27.62 -15.93
CA PRO A 514 -23.58 28.60 -16.66
C PRO A 514 -25.02 28.15 -16.98
N ASN A 515 -25.33 26.84 -16.95
CA ASN A 515 -26.65 26.26 -17.22
C ASN A 515 -27.06 25.21 -16.16
N PRO A 516 -27.28 25.62 -14.91
CA PRO A 516 -27.52 24.68 -13.82
C PRO A 516 -28.87 23.97 -13.99
N VAL A 517 -28.86 22.63 -13.98
CA VAL A 517 -30.07 21.81 -13.88
C VAL A 517 -30.32 21.50 -12.40
N VAL A 518 -31.47 21.93 -11.86
CA VAL A 518 -31.83 21.73 -10.45
C VAL A 518 -32.67 20.45 -10.32
N ASP A 519 -32.01 19.29 -10.30
CA ASP A 519 -32.69 18.00 -10.16
C ASP A 519 -32.60 17.40 -8.75
N ILE A 520 -31.62 17.84 -7.95
CA ILE A 520 -31.35 17.31 -6.62
C ILE A 520 -31.33 18.45 -5.60
N GLN A 521 -32.16 18.35 -4.58
CA GLN A 521 -32.26 19.30 -3.47
C GLN A 521 -32.28 18.56 -2.14
N TYR A 522 -32.08 19.28 -1.04
CA TYR A 522 -32.39 18.77 0.28
C TYR A 522 -33.87 18.30 0.30
N PRO A 523 -34.19 17.09 0.83
CA PRO A 523 -33.34 16.23 1.66
C PRO A 523 -32.62 15.07 0.95
N ASP A 524 -32.56 15.05 -0.38
CA ASP A 524 -32.05 13.87 -1.14
C ASP A 524 -30.61 13.51 -0.80
N HIS A 525 -29.75 14.51 -0.51
CA HIS A 525 -28.37 14.26 -0.06
C HIS A 525 -28.32 13.46 1.24
N VAL A 526 -29.18 13.78 2.22
CA VAL A 526 -29.19 13.08 3.51
C VAL A 526 -29.78 11.68 3.36
N LYS A 527 -30.77 11.50 2.48
CA LYS A 527 -31.32 10.17 2.13
C LYS A 527 -30.28 9.26 1.48
N ASP A 528 -29.43 9.81 0.62
CA ASP A 528 -28.33 9.06 0.01
C ASP A 528 -27.33 8.60 1.09
N VAL A 529 -26.95 9.49 2.02
CA VAL A 529 -26.05 9.16 3.13
C VAL A 529 -26.70 8.16 4.11
N SER A 530 -27.99 8.28 4.42
CA SER A 530 -28.70 7.31 5.28
C SER A 530 -28.80 5.94 4.64
N THR A 531 -28.98 5.89 3.31
CA THR A 531 -28.94 4.64 2.54
C THR A 531 -27.55 4.01 2.59
N ALA A 532 -26.48 4.80 2.43
CA ALA A 532 -25.12 4.33 2.58
C ALA A 532 -24.81 3.80 4.00
N LEU A 533 -25.30 4.48 5.05
CA LEU A 533 -25.18 4.00 6.44
C LEU A 533 -25.85 2.64 6.61
N LYS A 534 -27.08 2.46 6.12
CA LYS A 534 -27.78 1.18 6.19
C LYS A 534 -27.02 0.08 5.45
N TRP A 535 -26.52 0.39 4.26
CA TRP A 535 -25.72 -0.55 3.47
C TRP A 535 -24.45 -0.98 4.23
N LEU A 536 -23.72 -0.04 4.84
CA LEU A 536 -22.52 -0.34 5.62
C LEU A 536 -22.84 -1.21 6.84
N ILE A 537 -23.94 -0.95 7.54
CA ILE A 537 -24.39 -1.82 8.65
C ILE A 537 -24.64 -3.25 8.16
N ASP A 538 -25.33 -3.41 7.03
CA ASP A 538 -25.71 -4.72 6.49
C ASP A 538 -24.50 -5.54 6.00
N HIS A 539 -23.44 -4.89 5.53
CA HIS A 539 -22.28 -5.53 4.92
C HIS A 539 -21.04 -5.54 5.85
N ALA A 540 -21.17 -5.12 7.10
CA ALA A 540 -20.04 -5.06 8.03
C ALA A 540 -19.33 -6.40 8.24
N ASP A 541 -20.10 -7.50 8.29
CA ASP A 541 -19.56 -8.84 8.44
C ASP A 541 -18.82 -9.34 7.19
N GLU A 542 -19.25 -8.92 5.99
CA GLU A 542 -18.59 -9.22 4.71
C GLU A 542 -17.21 -8.53 4.62
N TYR A 543 -17.16 -7.25 4.99
CA TYR A 543 -15.96 -6.44 4.82
C TYR A 543 -15.02 -6.45 6.04
N GLY A 544 -15.49 -6.90 7.20
CA GLY A 544 -14.65 -7.18 8.37
C GLY A 544 -14.41 -6.00 9.33
N TYR A 545 -15.34 -5.06 9.44
CA TYR A 545 -15.31 -3.96 10.42
C TYR A 545 -16.41 -4.09 11.47
N ASP A 546 -16.33 -3.28 12.52
CA ASP A 546 -17.22 -3.33 13.68
C ASP A 546 -18.51 -2.54 13.41
N LYS A 547 -19.63 -3.26 13.35
CA LYS A 547 -20.97 -2.66 13.15
C LYS A 547 -21.56 -2.04 14.40
N GLU A 548 -21.01 -2.35 15.58
CA GLU A 548 -21.47 -1.79 16.84
C GLU A 548 -20.82 -0.44 17.14
N HIS A 549 -19.72 -0.09 16.46
CA HIS A 549 -18.98 1.17 16.67
C HIS A 549 -18.85 1.97 15.37
N ILE A 550 -19.97 2.56 14.95
CA ILE A 550 -20.06 3.39 13.74
C ILE A 550 -20.10 4.88 14.12
N PHE A 551 -19.25 5.66 13.46
CA PHE A 551 -19.13 7.11 13.60
C PHE A 551 -19.43 7.77 12.26
N VAL A 552 -19.96 8.99 12.29
CA VAL A 552 -20.22 9.77 11.07
C VAL A 552 -19.48 11.10 11.18
N GLY A 553 -18.60 11.37 10.23
CA GLY A 553 -17.86 12.62 10.13
C GLY A 553 -18.01 13.24 8.76
N GLY A 554 -17.77 14.54 8.68
CA GLY A 554 -17.81 15.21 7.40
C GLY A 554 -17.21 16.61 7.46
N PHE A 555 -16.78 17.09 6.30
CA PHE A 555 -16.16 18.40 6.14
C PHE A 555 -17.10 19.36 5.41
N SER A 556 -17.22 20.61 5.87
CA SER A 556 -18.00 21.66 5.18
C SER A 556 -19.48 21.27 4.98
N SER A 557 -19.97 21.19 3.75
CA SER A 557 -21.31 20.66 3.44
C SER A 557 -21.52 19.23 3.96
N GLY A 558 -20.47 18.42 4.03
CA GLY A 558 -20.51 17.10 4.64
C GLY A 558 -20.78 17.16 6.15
N ALA A 559 -20.26 18.17 6.86
CA ALA A 559 -20.52 18.36 8.29
C ALA A 559 -22.00 18.71 8.56
N HIS A 560 -22.63 19.45 7.65
CA HIS A 560 -24.08 19.67 7.67
C HIS A 560 -24.84 18.34 7.54
N LEU A 561 -24.48 17.51 6.55
CA LEU A 561 -25.13 16.20 6.33
C LEU A 561 -24.91 15.26 7.52
N THR A 562 -23.72 15.27 8.11
CA THR A 562 -23.40 14.55 9.36
C THR A 562 -24.33 14.96 10.50
N ALA A 563 -24.53 16.27 10.73
CA ALA A 563 -25.40 16.75 11.79
C ALA A 563 -26.88 16.40 11.53
N MET A 564 -27.34 16.56 10.28
CA MET A 564 -28.72 16.24 9.90
C MET A 564 -29.05 14.76 10.06
N LEU A 565 -28.17 13.85 9.62
CA LEU A 565 -28.35 12.41 9.76
C LEU A 565 -28.52 11.99 11.23
N ALA A 566 -27.78 12.62 12.14
CA ALA A 566 -27.81 12.27 13.55
C ALA A 566 -28.96 12.90 14.33
N LEU A 567 -29.37 14.14 14.01
CA LEU A 567 -30.37 14.88 14.79
C LEU A 567 -31.80 14.74 14.27
N ASP A 568 -31.98 14.54 12.96
CA ASP A 568 -33.29 14.31 12.37
C ASP A 568 -33.55 12.81 12.22
N GLU A 569 -34.22 12.23 13.22
CA GLU A 569 -34.45 10.77 13.29
C GLU A 569 -35.22 10.20 12.09
N ARG A 570 -35.90 11.03 11.28
CA ARG A 570 -36.67 10.56 10.12
C ARG A 570 -35.79 9.76 9.15
N PHE A 571 -34.56 10.23 8.89
CA PHE A 571 -33.63 9.59 7.97
C PHE A 571 -33.15 8.21 8.46
N LEU A 572 -33.03 8.02 9.78
CA LEU A 572 -32.70 6.71 10.34
C LEU A 572 -33.92 5.79 10.33
N LYS A 573 -35.09 6.30 10.72
CA LYS A 573 -36.35 5.53 10.79
C LYS A 573 -36.79 4.97 9.44
N GLU A 574 -36.54 5.68 8.34
CA GLU A 574 -36.81 5.19 6.98
C GLU A 574 -36.12 3.85 6.66
N HIS A 575 -35.00 3.56 7.32
CA HIS A 575 -34.25 2.30 7.16
C HIS A 575 -34.40 1.34 8.35
N GLY A 576 -35.33 1.62 9.27
CA GLY A 576 -35.48 0.85 10.51
C GLY A 576 -34.32 1.04 11.51
N LEU A 577 -33.53 2.10 11.35
CA LEU A 577 -32.40 2.45 12.22
C LEU A 577 -32.84 3.43 13.30
N THR A 578 -31.96 3.58 14.31
CA THR A 578 -32.10 4.52 15.42
C THR A 578 -30.77 5.20 15.70
N GLN A 579 -30.78 6.31 16.44
CA GLN A 579 -29.55 7.04 16.80
C GLN A 579 -28.52 6.16 17.54
N ASN A 580 -28.92 5.06 18.19
CA ASN A 580 -28.02 4.13 18.88
C ASN A 580 -27.02 3.41 17.95
N HIS A 581 -27.29 3.39 16.64
CA HIS A 581 -26.38 2.86 15.64
C HIS A 581 -25.21 3.80 15.34
N ILE A 582 -25.30 5.08 15.77
CA ILE A 582 -24.22 6.07 15.63
C ILE A 582 -23.61 6.32 17.02
N LYS A 583 -22.34 6.01 17.20
CA LYS A 583 -21.61 6.17 18.48
C LYS A 583 -21.02 7.56 18.68
N GLY A 584 -20.93 8.35 17.61
CA GLY A 584 -20.58 9.75 17.69
C GLY A 584 -20.58 10.41 16.31
N ILE A 585 -20.69 11.74 16.32
CA ILE A 585 -20.56 12.55 15.11
C ILE A 585 -19.38 13.51 15.18
N ILE A 586 -18.76 13.74 14.03
CA ILE A 586 -17.57 14.58 13.87
C ILE A 586 -17.81 15.61 12.75
N PRO A 587 -18.68 16.61 12.99
CA PRO A 587 -18.89 17.69 12.04
C PRO A 587 -17.70 18.67 12.05
N VAL A 588 -17.04 18.83 10.91
CA VAL A 588 -15.87 19.69 10.73
C VAL A 588 -16.19 20.85 9.79
N SER A 589 -16.13 22.08 10.32
CA SER A 589 -16.22 23.31 9.52
C SER A 589 -17.52 23.49 8.72
N GLY A 590 -18.65 23.05 9.28
CA GLY A 590 -19.96 23.13 8.63
C GLY A 590 -20.72 24.44 8.82
N THR A 591 -21.88 24.48 8.17
CA THR A 591 -22.99 25.38 8.53
C THR A 591 -24.18 24.52 8.95
N TYR A 592 -24.93 24.97 9.96
CA TYR A 592 -25.94 24.16 10.65
C TYR A 592 -27.27 24.89 10.82
N ASP A 593 -27.32 26.17 10.45
CA ASP A 593 -28.49 27.02 10.46
C ASP A 593 -28.61 27.65 9.07
N ILE A 594 -29.47 27.07 8.24
CA ILE A 594 -29.58 27.39 6.82
C ILE A 594 -30.28 28.73 6.61
N GLU A 595 -31.17 29.15 7.51
CA GLU A 595 -31.77 30.48 7.47
C GLU A 595 -30.69 31.54 7.69
N ASN A 596 -29.85 31.39 8.73
CA ASN A 596 -28.74 32.31 8.96
C ASN A 596 -27.71 32.28 7.81
N TYR A 597 -27.44 31.10 7.25
CA TYR A 597 -26.54 30.96 6.11
C TYR A 597 -27.08 31.67 4.87
N HIS A 598 -28.39 31.56 4.59
CA HIS A 598 -29.07 32.28 3.53
C HIS A 598 -28.96 33.80 3.73
N GLU A 599 -29.27 34.29 4.93
CA GLU A 599 -29.18 35.70 5.28
C GLU A 599 -27.75 36.26 5.12
N ALA A 600 -26.74 35.47 5.46
CA ALA A 600 -25.33 35.86 5.31
C ALA A 600 -24.94 36.08 3.84
N PHE A 601 -25.46 35.27 2.91
CA PHE A 601 -25.29 35.52 1.48
C PHE A 601 -26.12 36.70 1.02
N LEU A 602 -27.40 36.74 1.39
CA LEU A 602 -28.35 37.77 0.95
C LEU A 602 -27.87 39.19 1.31
N ASN A 603 -27.26 39.35 2.48
CA ASN A 603 -26.75 40.62 2.98
C ASN A 603 -25.23 40.79 2.78
N GLY A 604 -24.57 39.81 2.15
CA GLY A 604 -23.12 39.77 1.97
C GLY A 604 -22.63 40.44 0.68
N SER A 605 -21.36 40.20 0.34
CA SER A 605 -20.72 40.75 -0.87
C SER A 605 -21.14 40.05 -2.17
N ARG A 606 -21.87 38.92 -2.09
CA ARG A 606 -22.33 38.12 -3.24
C ARG A 606 -23.80 37.68 -3.06
N PRO A 607 -24.76 38.62 -3.07
CA PRO A 607 -26.17 38.33 -2.77
C PRO A 607 -26.85 37.39 -3.76
N HIS A 608 -26.38 37.33 -5.01
CA HIS A 608 -26.90 36.37 -6.01
C HIS A 608 -26.73 34.90 -5.60
N LEU A 609 -25.74 34.58 -4.75
CA LEU A 609 -25.53 33.22 -4.25
C LEU A 609 -26.59 32.79 -3.22
N ALA A 610 -27.34 33.72 -2.62
CA ALA A 610 -28.51 33.36 -1.83
C ALA A 610 -29.50 32.54 -2.68
N LYS A 611 -29.67 32.91 -3.96
CA LYS A 611 -30.50 32.16 -4.91
C LYS A 611 -29.76 30.98 -5.54
N LEU A 612 -28.58 31.23 -6.13
CA LEU A 612 -27.88 30.24 -6.96
C LEU A 612 -27.20 29.11 -6.17
N HIS A 613 -26.94 29.32 -4.88
CA HIS A 613 -26.27 28.35 -4.02
C HIS A 613 -27.17 27.89 -2.87
N VAL A 614 -27.79 28.81 -2.11
CA VAL A 614 -28.58 28.39 -0.95
C VAL A 614 -29.98 27.91 -1.36
N GLN A 615 -30.73 28.71 -2.11
CA GLN A 615 -32.09 28.33 -2.53
C GLN A 615 -32.10 27.19 -3.55
N SER A 616 -31.07 27.08 -4.39
CA SER A 616 -30.93 25.96 -5.32
C SER A 616 -30.69 24.63 -4.61
N VAL A 617 -30.06 24.63 -3.43
CA VAL A 617 -29.83 23.42 -2.62
C VAL A 617 -31.02 23.13 -1.70
N PHE A 618 -31.55 24.15 -1.03
CA PHE A 618 -32.50 23.98 0.06
C PHE A 618 -33.93 24.44 -0.26
N GLY A 619 -34.22 24.94 -1.46
CA GLY A 619 -35.50 25.58 -1.77
C GLY A 619 -35.58 27.03 -1.26
N ASP A 620 -36.69 27.71 -1.50
CA ASP A 620 -36.78 29.18 -1.37
C ASP A 620 -37.75 29.69 -0.28
N THR A 621 -38.24 28.79 0.57
CA THR A 621 -39.17 29.14 1.66
C THR A 621 -38.48 29.03 3.01
N LYS A 622 -38.94 29.83 3.98
CA LYS A 622 -38.48 29.74 5.37
C LYS A 622 -38.60 28.32 5.93
N LYS A 623 -39.72 27.65 5.67
CA LYS A 623 -39.94 26.26 6.09
C LYS A 623 -38.87 25.32 5.54
N HIS A 624 -38.43 25.51 4.30
CA HIS A 624 -37.38 24.67 3.76
C HIS A 624 -36.06 24.87 4.52
N PHE A 625 -35.66 26.13 4.78
CA PHE A 625 -34.47 26.44 5.56
C PHE A 625 -34.55 25.90 6.99
N GLU A 626 -35.69 26.08 7.67
CA GLU A 626 -35.94 25.52 9.01
C GLU A 626 -35.76 24.00 9.02
N THR A 627 -36.36 23.29 8.05
CA THR A 627 -36.25 21.82 7.99
C THR A 627 -34.86 21.32 7.66
N ALA A 628 -34.06 22.11 6.92
CA ALA A 628 -32.69 21.80 6.60
C ALA A 628 -31.69 22.25 7.69
N SER A 629 -32.15 22.94 8.74
CA SER A 629 -31.26 23.44 9.79
C SER A 629 -31.11 22.42 10.92
N ALA A 630 -29.90 21.93 11.15
CA ALA A 630 -29.59 21.07 12.29
C ALA A 630 -29.89 21.76 13.64
N THR A 631 -29.85 23.10 13.69
CA THR A 631 -30.27 23.89 14.87
C THR A 631 -31.75 23.67 15.24
N SER A 632 -32.61 23.29 14.30
CA SER A 632 -34.03 22.98 14.52
C SER A 632 -34.25 21.66 15.28
N TYR A 633 -33.25 20.78 15.34
CA TYR A 633 -33.36 19.42 15.89
C TYR A 633 -32.50 19.19 17.12
N LEU A 634 -32.02 20.27 17.76
CA LEU A 634 -31.14 20.18 18.93
C LEU A 634 -31.77 19.53 20.17
N ASP A 635 -33.10 19.43 20.23
CA ASP A 635 -33.78 18.71 21.32
C ASP A 635 -33.64 17.18 21.18
N HIS A 636 -33.12 16.68 20.04
CA HIS A 636 -32.86 15.28 19.77
C HIS A 636 -31.38 14.88 19.98
N LEU A 637 -30.59 15.72 20.66
CA LEU A 637 -29.19 15.42 20.97
C LEU A 637 -29.07 14.18 21.87
N SER A 638 -28.48 13.11 21.34
CA SER A 638 -28.25 11.86 22.07
C SER A 638 -26.84 11.29 21.88
N VAL A 639 -26.21 11.57 20.74
CA VAL A 639 -24.90 11.06 20.35
C VAL A 639 -23.77 12.02 20.75
N PRO A 640 -22.60 11.51 21.18
CA PRO A 640 -21.39 12.31 21.37
C PRO A 640 -21.03 13.14 20.12
N ILE A 641 -20.49 14.35 20.33
CA ILE A 641 -20.14 15.28 19.26
C ILE A 641 -18.71 15.77 19.45
N LEU A 642 -17.87 15.60 18.43
CA LEU A 642 -16.62 16.34 18.27
C LEU A 642 -16.80 17.41 17.19
N LEU A 643 -17.00 18.66 17.61
CA LEU A 643 -17.25 19.80 16.74
C LEU A 643 -15.95 20.56 16.45
N LEU A 644 -15.54 20.60 15.19
CA LEU A 644 -14.37 21.37 14.74
C LEU A 644 -14.83 22.57 13.91
N SER A 645 -14.13 23.70 14.02
CA SER A 645 -14.34 24.86 13.15
C SER A 645 -13.04 25.50 12.74
N ASP A 646 -12.95 25.91 11.48
CA ASP A 646 -11.92 26.83 10.98
C ASP A 646 -12.32 28.31 11.12
N THR A 647 -11.41 29.20 10.75
CA THR A 647 -11.61 30.66 10.81
C THR A 647 -12.68 31.17 9.83
N GLY A 648 -12.90 30.49 8.71
CA GLY A 648 -13.83 30.92 7.65
C GLY A 648 -15.29 30.58 7.93
N THR A 649 -15.53 29.50 8.67
CA THR A 649 -16.87 28.97 8.98
C THR A 649 -17.24 29.10 10.45
N PHE A 650 -16.33 29.64 11.27
CA PHE A 650 -16.52 29.86 12.71
C PHE A 650 -17.86 30.53 13.05
N ASN A 651 -18.26 31.56 12.28
CA ASN A 651 -19.50 32.30 12.54
C ASN A 651 -20.77 31.47 12.35
N TYR A 652 -20.73 30.45 11.50
CA TYR A 652 -21.83 29.49 11.33
C TYR A 652 -21.77 28.42 12.42
N THR A 653 -20.57 27.87 12.67
CA THR A 653 -20.37 26.83 13.69
C THR A 653 -20.76 27.28 15.10
N ARG A 654 -20.43 28.53 15.48
CA ARG A 654 -20.73 29.05 16.82
C ARG A 654 -22.23 29.11 17.13
N ILE A 655 -23.11 29.21 16.12
CA ILE A 655 -24.57 29.25 16.33
C ILE A 655 -25.04 27.88 16.82
N PHE A 656 -24.58 26.83 16.14
CA PHE A 656 -24.85 25.45 16.52
C PHE A 656 -24.27 25.10 17.88
N GLU A 657 -23.00 25.45 18.11
CA GLU A 657 -22.32 25.25 19.38
C GLU A 657 -23.07 25.91 20.55
N LYS A 658 -23.48 27.18 20.40
CA LYS A 658 -24.29 27.88 21.41
C LYS A 658 -25.64 27.19 21.63
N GLY A 659 -26.27 26.71 20.57
CA GLY A 659 -27.52 25.96 20.64
C GLY A 659 -27.39 24.66 21.45
N ILE A 660 -26.30 23.92 21.26
CA ILE A 660 -26.00 22.69 22.02
C ILE A 660 -25.69 23.03 23.48
N LYS A 661 -24.81 24.01 23.74
CA LYS A 661 -24.42 24.40 25.10
C LYS A 661 -25.60 24.85 25.95
N LYS A 662 -26.58 25.56 25.37
CA LYS A 662 -27.81 25.97 26.07
C LYS A 662 -28.64 24.80 26.61
N ARG A 663 -28.48 23.60 26.06
CA ARG A 663 -29.18 22.37 26.47
C ARG A 663 -28.41 21.56 27.50
N ASN A 664 -27.27 22.07 27.98
CA ASN A 664 -26.39 21.39 28.93
C ASN A 664 -25.98 19.98 28.47
N PHE A 665 -25.82 19.77 27.15
CA PHE A 665 -25.42 18.47 26.60
C PHE A 665 -23.95 18.18 26.96
N GLN A 666 -23.73 17.14 27.76
CA GLN A 666 -22.42 16.88 28.38
C GLN A 666 -21.41 16.20 27.44
N LYS A 667 -21.86 15.57 26.35
CA LYS A 667 -21.02 14.80 25.43
C LYS A 667 -20.58 15.64 24.21
N LEU A 668 -20.25 16.91 24.45
CA LEU A 668 -19.77 17.84 23.43
C LEU A 668 -18.30 18.17 23.66
N GLU A 669 -17.47 17.90 22.65
CA GLU A 669 -16.09 18.33 22.55
C GLU A 669 -15.97 19.35 21.42
N VAL A 670 -15.31 20.50 21.67
CA VAL A 670 -15.19 21.59 20.70
C VAL A 670 -13.73 21.95 20.49
N ARG A 671 -13.35 22.14 19.23
CA ARG A 671 -12.03 22.63 18.82
C ARG A 671 -12.17 23.71 17.76
N HIS A 672 -11.72 24.91 18.09
CA HIS A 672 -11.59 26.01 17.14
C HIS A 672 -10.16 26.07 16.64
N VAL A 673 -9.99 26.04 15.33
CA VAL A 673 -8.71 25.90 14.66
C VAL A 673 -8.33 27.22 14.00
N ASP A 674 -7.07 27.65 14.19
CA ASP A 674 -6.53 28.85 13.55
C ASP A 674 -5.95 28.55 12.16
N LEU A 675 -6.80 27.96 11.32
CA LEU A 675 -6.53 27.69 9.90
C LEU A 675 -7.70 28.22 9.08
N THR A 676 -7.47 28.57 7.83
CA THR A 676 -8.55 28.81 6.86
C THR A 676 -9.24 27.51 6.47
N HIS A 677 -10.40 27.60 5.82
CA HIS A 677 -11.17 26.44 5.36
C HIS A 677 -10.34 25.47 4.50
N GLY A 678 -9.60 26.00 3.52
CA GLY A 678 -8.74 25.19 2.66
C GLY A 678 -7.49 24.65 3.37
N GLU A 679 -6.93 25.39 4.32
CA GLU A 679 -5.78 24.94 5.10
C GLU A 679 -6.13 23.80 6.05
N LEU A 680 -7.28 23.85 6.72
CA LEU A 680 -7.73 22.76 7.57
C LEU A 680 -7.96 21.48 6.75
N TRP A 681 -8.60 21.58 5.58
CA TRP A 681 -8.78 20.42 4.69
C TRP A 681 -7.43 19.86 4.23
N ARG A 682 -6.49 20.70 3.78
CA ARG A 682 -5.13 20.25 3.41
C ARG A 682 -4.38 19.65 4.60
N ASN A 683 -4.58 20.18 5.81
CA ASN A 683 -3.98 19.60 7.00
C ASN A 683 -4.52 18.19 7.27
N LEU A 684 -5.84 18.01 7.22
CA LEU A 684 -6.48 16.71 7.37
C LEU A 684 -6.09 15.74 6.25
N SER A 685 -5.99 16.22 5.01
CA SER A 685 -5.78 15.41 3.81
C SER A 685 -4.31 15.08 3.55
N GLU A 686 -3.44 16.08 3.60
CA GLU A 686 -2.09 16.02 3.02
C GLU A 686 -0.99 16.12 4.06
N ALA A 687 -1.24 16.77 5.22
CA ALA A 687 -0.19 16.95 6.21
C ALA A 687 0.29 15.59 6.75
N PRO A 688 1.61 15.37 6.92
CA PRO A 688 2.14 14.08 7.39
C PRO A 688 1.71 13.78 8.83
N LYS A 689 1.73 14.81 9.69
CA LYS A 689 1.16 14.81 11.04
C LYS A 689 0.04 15.85 11.10
N SER A 690 -1.07 15.50 11.72
CA SER A 690 -2.24 16.38 11.85
C SER A 690 -2.85 16.14 13.22
N GLU A 691 -2.72 17.13 14.10
CA GLU A 691 -3.37 17.11 15.41
C GLU A 691 -4.90 16.99 15.28
N TYR A 692 -5.48 17.48 14.18
CA TYR A 692 -6.93 17.37 13.92
C TYR A 692 -7.33 15.96 13.53
N ARG A 693 -6.50 15.23 12.75
CA ARG A 693 -6.74 13.80 12.54
C ARG A 693 -6.58 13.02 13.83
N ASP A 694 -5.58 13.35 14.65
CA ASP A 694 -5.37 12.68 15.93
C ASP A 694 -6.59 12.92 16.87
N LEU A 695 -7.14 14.15 16.93
CA LEU A 695 -8.40 14.43 17.64
C LEU A 695 -9.57 13.57 17.14
N ILE A 696 -9.70 13.38 15.82
CA ILE A 696 -10.73 12.53 15.23
C ILE A 696 -10.54 11.08 15.67
N THR A 697 -9.32 10.55 15.58
CA THR A 697 -9.03 9.15 15.93
C THR A 697 -9.18 8.90 17.42
N ASP A 698 -8.74 9.83 18.26
CA ASP A 698 -8.83 9.73 19.72
C ASP A 698 -10.29 9.74 20.18
N PHE A 699 -11.12 10.58 19.56
CA PHE A 699 -12.55 10.60 19.83
C PHE A 699 -13.22 9.27 19.45
N ILE A 700 -12.90 8.71 18.29
CA ILE A 700 -13.43 7.41 17.87
C ILE A 700 -13.01 6.31 18.84
N GLN A 701 -11.74 6.26 19.22
CA GLN A 701 -11.22 5.27 20.18
C GLN A 701 -11.90 5.38 21.54
N LYS A 702 -11.97 6.61 22.10
CA LYS A 702 -12.64 6.90 23.37
C LYS A 702 -14.07 6.39 23.44
N TYR A 703 -14.82 6.50 22.34
CA TYR A 703 -16.22 6.07 22.28
C TYR A 703 -16.41 4.67 21.68
N SER A 704 -15.31 3.97 21.36
CA SER A 704 -15.29 2.55 20.98
C SER A 704 -14.91 1.62 22.15
N GLU A 705 -14.25 2.15 23.17
CA GLU A 705 -13.96 1.43 24.40
C GLU A 705 -15.21 1.41 25.30
N ALA A 706 -15.67 0.21 25.67
CA ALA A 706 -16.77 0.09 26.63
C ALA A 706 -16.37 0.77 27.95
N PRO A 707 -17.26 1.51 28.63
CA PRO A 707 -16.97 1.94 29.98
C PRO A 707 -16.67 0.68 30.80
N GLU A 708 -15.50 0.63 31.43
CA GLU A 708 -15.23 -0.37 32.47
C GLU A 708 -16.46 -0.40 33.38
N LYS A 709 -17.04 -1.59 33.55
CA LYS A 709 -18.08 -1.80 34.55
C LYS A 709 -17.51 -1.35 35.89
N MET A 710 -17.88 -0.15 36.33
CA MET A 710 -17.69 0.29 37.71
C MET A 710 -18.50 -0.59 38.65
#